data_AF-A0A957D752-F1
#
_entry.id   AF-A0A957D752-F1
#
_cell.length_a   1.000
_cell.length_b   1.000
_cell.length_c   1.000
_cell.angle_alpha   90.00
_cell.angle_beta   90.00
_cell.angle_gamma   90.00
#
_symmetry.space_group_name_H-M   'P 1'
#
loop_
_entity.id
_entity.type
_entity.pdbx_description
1 polymer ?
#
loop_
_entity_poly.entity_id
_entity_poly.type
_entity_poly.pdbx_seq_one_letter_code
_entity_poly.pdbx_strand_id
1 'polypeptide(L)'
;MKKISLFAVLFVVLLAACGGKEKVAGATAVPTPTQPPATTTLTPAWTPMPTAVATETAVPTPTITPPSPPVDILDLSMLSAVSVDETITYGLKTPSYEFVRDWLYAEREVPDRSVLLFYFLPFLSFDFTHSFPNGAGDLSIVVHGILDHGEGYYQSEEIWPLLETAVIARLNENNISFEDGKRINISLVTLNPKAVDLNEDGSNEWLVEVEAGALDILGVIPLMVDSSGQYAILPNTIIPVNTWQYDDIAQVDFDYDFTGDGHVEILQAMQGYFLGGTHGSINVYTWNGSGFYALDEIDMTVAKFKPVPVFEVADFTGDGIVDIQVTTPHEVNFDCAWNEVDIYSWQDGTPQFSLSPSNETPETPECAMFHAITPSSWYSDKVLAEKSRVELLEFALNQLSLETAPSADYLALGYFHLAMAYLEQNDVTGARQAFNELSNLPDEVTFALLVRNLYAENGGDLLDVCWQLYQLPELAEQTGIRDYIYAGSVTGYFGPGSENINRNAICPFPQVVQERLAALTLPLSQHPKDSLAQHGFDFLDYGTVNIDDDPEEEWFGLVEQGDVYLTLLDQIDGGLKPIIFTTACFECKEGFEYEIRNDNGQFYIIGRLSQEDQCTGGSMPIVSHPFLVQFENEQFGFDILLSYCDVGSVDKRPLTEITKADFATRPTNSPTWRRILLQATGHLSEWGLVAEIQTAVLTQSDPDIPEKIANLLTYLPADDAEVQPYIQHLTYLLGYYYELSGEEETAVATYLTLIHQYPTSPWAWLAWARLEPVAAP
;
A
#
# COMPACT_ATOMS: atom_id res chain seq x y z
N MET A 1 38.47 -32.37 7.87
CA MET A 1 37.91 -33.69 8.26
C MET A 1 36.40 -33.56 8.24
N LYS A 2 35.64 -34.47 7.57
CA LYS A 2 34.60 -35.35 8.17
C LYS A 2 34.00 -34.83 9.50
N LYS A 3 32.68 -34.68 9.68
CA LYS A 3 31.50 -35.37 9.08
C LYS A 3 30.32 -34.40 8.81
N ILE A 4 29.60 -34.46 7.68
CA ILE A 4 28.44 -35.32 7.27
C ILE A 4 27.08 -34.91 7.88
N SER A 5 26.23 -34.37 6.99
CA SER A 5 24.76 -34.50 6.80
C SER A 5 23.81 -34.81 7.97
N LEU A 6 22.75 -33.98 8.08
CA LEU A 6 21.54 -34.26 8.86
C LEU A 6 20.28 -33.70 8.16
N PHE A 7 19.88 -34.28 7.02
CA PHE A 7 18.71 -33.81 6.24
C PHE A 7 17.90 -34.94 5.56
N ALA A 8 17.91 -36.14 6.14
CA ALA A 8 17.40 -37.36 5.48
C ALA A 8 16.51 -38.26 6.37
N VAL A 9 15.75 -37.69 7.33
CA VAL A 9 14.81 -38.45 8.18
C VAL A 9 13.52 -37.66 8.47
N LEU A 10 12.70 -37.40 7.44
CA LEU A 10 11.27 -37.05 7.66
C LEU A 10 10.30 -37.44 6.51
N PHE A 11 10.79 -38.00 5.39
CA PHE A 11 10.00 -38.17 4.16
C PHE A 11 9.46 -39.59 3.89
N VAL A 12 9.27 -40.42 4.93
CA VAL A 12 8.97 -41.87 4.78
C VAL A 12 7.75 -42.34 5.61
N VAL A 13 7.01 -41.42 6.25
CA VAL A 13 5.81 -41.76 7.03
C VAL A 13 4.65 -40.80 6.73
N LEU A 14 3.91 -41.02 5.64
CA LEU A 14 2.46 -40.74 5.51
C LEU A 14 1.81 -41.15 4.15
N LEU A 15 2.27 -42.21 3.48
CA LEU A 15 1.58 -42.78 2.32
C LEU A 15 1.56 -44.32 2.36
N ALA A 16 0.40 -44.90 2.75
CA ALA A 16 -0.19 -46.17 2.24
C ALA A 16 -1.16 -46.84 3.26
N ALA A 17 -2.46 -46.52 3.19
CA ALA A 17 -3.53 -47.36 3.75
C ALA A 17 -4.87 -47.06 3.04
N CYS A 18 -5.33 -47.94 2.14
CA CYS A 18 -6.46 -47.67 1.24
C CYS A 18 -7.72 -48.50 1.53
N GLY A 19 -8.88 -47.84 1.68
CA GLY A 19 -10.24 -48.37 1.46
C GLY A 19 -10.83 -49.37 2.48
N GLY A 20 -12.14 -49.55 2.58
CA GLY A 20 -13.26 -48.79 1.98
C GLY A 20 -14.62 -49.54 1.96
N LYS A 21 -15.71 -48.80 1.66
CA LYS A 21 -17.11 -49.23 1.35
C LYS A 21 -18.06 -49.61 2.52
N GLU A 22 -19.22 -48.91 2.66
CA GLU A 22 -20.62 -49.28 2.26
C GLU A 22 -21.35 -50.30 3.20
N LYS A 23 -22.67 -50.27 3.52
CA LYS A 23 -23.81 -49.38 3.17
C LYS A 23 -25.05 -49.56 4.12
N VAL A 24 -25.71 -48.44 4.48
CA VAL A 24 -27.20 -48.13 4.51
C VAL A 24 -28.29 -49.07 5.13
N ALA A 25 -29.33 -48.42 5.72
CA ALA A 25 -30.67 -48.86 6.19
C ALA A 25 -30.78 -49.38 7.65
N GLY A 26 -31.85 -49.14 8.46
CA GLY A 26 -33.13 -48.39 8.36
C GLY A 26 -34.11 -48.87 9.47
N ALA A 27 -35.30 -48.30 9.79
CA ALA A 27 -35.99 -47.03 9.46
C ALA A 27 -37.28 -46.85 10.34
N THR A 28 -37.92 -45.66 10.35
CA THR A 28 -39.34 -45.33 10.75
C THR A 28 -39.90 -45.65 12.16
N ALA A 29 -40.55 -44.65 12.81
CA ALA A 29 -42.02 -44.58 13.11
C ALA A 29 -42.40 -43.82 14.41
N VAL A 30 -43.55 -43.11 14.38
CA VAL A 30 -44.22 -42.43 15.53
C VAL A 30 -45.72 -42.76 15.49
N PRO A 31 -46.38 -42.99 16.65
CA PRO A 31 -47.69 -42.33 16.86
C PRO A 31 -48.03 -41.93 18.32
N THR A 32 -48.81 -40.85 18.44
CA THR A 32 -49.60 -40.36 19.61
C THR A 32 -50.95 -41.13 19.73
N PRO A 33 -51.96 -40.75 20.57
CA PRO A 33 -52.04 -39.98 21.84
C PRO A 33 -52.90 -40.68 22.93
N THR A 34 -53.16 -40.04 24.10
CA THR A 34 -54.51 -40.02 24.76
C THR A 34 -54.67 -39.02 25.94
N GLN A 35 -55.93 -38.71 26.29
CA GLN A 35 -56.48 -37.86 27.38
C GLN A 35 -57.76 -38.58 27.92
N PRO A 36 -58.64 -38.04 28.81
CA PRO A 36 -58.61 -36.86 29.72
C PRO A 36 -58.73 -37.37 31.20
N PRO A 37 -59.68 -37.06 32.13
CA PRO A 37 -60.62 -35.92 32.35
C PRO A 37 -60.80 -35.43 33.84
N ALA A 38 -61.74 -34.48 34.02
CA ALA A 38 -62.71 -34.34 35.14
C ALA A 38 -62.29 -33.84 36.56
N THR A 39 -63.02 -32.96 37.30
CA THR A 39 -64.10 -31.94 37.04
C THR A 39 -64.26 -31.02 38.30
N THR A 40 -65.05 -29.92 38.22
CA THR A 40 -65.86 -29.24 39.30
C THR A 40 -65.11 -28.42 40.39
N THR A 41 -65.50 -27.21 40.83
CA THR A 41 -66.55 -26.17 40.51
C THR A 41 -66.17 -24.83 41.22
N LEU A 42 -66.91 -23.68 41.32
CA LEU A 42 -68.30 -23.21 41.05
C LEU A 42 -68.33 -21.65 40.85
N THR A 43 -69.52 -21.05 40.70
CA THR A 43 -69.85 -19.58 40.63
C THR A 43 -71.22 -19.33 41.35
N PRO A 44 -71.92 -18.15 41.39
CA PRO A 44 -71.69 -16.81 40.78
C PRO A 44 -72.03 -15.53 41.64
N ALA A 45 -71.90 -14.34 41.00
CA ALA A 45 -72.80 -13.16 41.04
C ALA A 45 -72.62 -11.91 41.98
N TRP A 46 -72.30 -10.77 41.32
CA TRP A 46 -72.91 -9.40 41.40
C TRP A 46 -72.92 -8.50 42.67
N THR A 47 -72.09 -7.43 42.62
CA THR A 47 -72.34 -5.98 42.97
C THR A 47 -72.83 -5.55 44.38
N PRO A 48 -72.59 -4.29 44.86
CA PRO A 48 -72.10 -3.07 44.16
C PRO A 48 -70.89 -2.35 44.81
N MET A 49 -70.50 -1.19 44.26
CA MET A 49 -69.53 -0.24 44.87
C MET A 49 -70.04 0.35 46.21
N PRO A 50 -69.12 0.74 47.11
CA PRO A 50 -68.89 2.18 47.28
C PRO A 50 -67.40 2.60 47.36
N THR A 51 -67.11 3.83 46.93
CA THR A 51 -65.75 4.42 46.93
C THR A 51 -65.39 5.03 48.29
N ALA A 52 -64.26 4.64 48.89
CA ALA A 52 -63.68 5.33 50.06
C ALA A 52 -62.15 5.12 50.20
N VAL A 53 -61.39 5.98 49.50
CA VAL A 53 -60.07 6.54 49.87
C VAL A 53 -59.09 5.71 50.73
N ALA A 54 -58.01 5.27 50.06
CA ALA A 54 -56.61 5.20 50.47
C ALA A 54 -56.20 4.73 51.89
N THR A 55 -55.26 3.78 51.90
CA THR A 55 -54.11 3.81 52.81
C THR A 55 -52.90 3.36 51.98
N GLU A 56 -51.87 4.20 51.89
CA GLU A 56 -50.69 3.88 51.09
C GLU A 56 -49.95 2.68 51.68
N THR A 57 -49.79 1.63 50.88
CA THR A 57 -48.78 0.61 51.11
C THR A 57 -47.73 0.81 50.03
N ALA A 58 -46.60 1.40 50.38
CA ALA A 58 -45.48 1.56 49.46
C ALA A 58 -44.99 0.17 49.02
N VAL A 59 -45.36 -0.23 47.81
CA VAL A 59 -44.69 -1.33 47.11
C VAL A 59 -43.26 -0.84 46.84
N PRO A 60 -42.22 -1.62 47.16
CA PRO A 60 -40.87 -1.21 46.78
C PRO A 60 -40.79 -1.13 45.25
N THR A 61 -40.48 0.06 44.74
CA THR A 61 -40.04 0.20 43.34
C THR A 61 -38.89 -0.77 43.13
N PRO A 62 -38.92 -1.66 42.13
CA PRO A 62 -37.77 -2.49 41.83
C PRO A 62 -36.63 -1.55 41.42
N THR A 63 -35.55 -1.51 42.20
CA THR A 63 -34.29 -0.93 41.73
C THR A 63 -33.77 -1.85 40.64
N ILE A 64 -34.15 -1.57 39.40
CA ILE A 64 -33.62 -2.24 38.21
C ILE A 64 -32.13 -1.95 38.22
N THR A 65 -31.37 -2.94 38.68
CA THR A 65 -29.92 -2.88 38.63
C THR A 65 -29.56 -3.19 37.17
N PRO A 66 -28.95 -2.25 36.42
CA PRO A 66 -28.51 -2.55 35.07
C PRO A 66 -27.60 -3.79 35.10
N PRO A 67 -27.59 -4.64 34.06
CA PRO A 67 -26.64 -5.74 33.99
C PRO A 67 -25.22 -5.19 34.18
N SER A 68 -24.47 -5.77 35.10
CA SER A 68 -23.05 -5.47 35.21
C SER A 68 -22.36 -5.88 33.90
N PRO A 69 -21.30 -5.16 33.46
CA PRO A 69 -20.50 -5.61 32.34
C PRO A 69 -19.98 -7.05 32.59
N PRO A 70 -19.78 -7.86 31.53
CA PRO A 70 -19.36 -9.24 31.68
C PRO A 70 -18.07 -9.36 32.51
N VAL A 71 -18.02 -10.34 33.41
CA VAL A 71 -16.98 -10.47 34.44
C VAL A 71 -15.62 -10.91 33.87
N ASP A 72 -15.61 -11.47 32.67
CA ASP A 72 -14.44 -11.67 31.82
C ASP A 72 -14.77 -11.07 30.44
N ILE A 73 -14.13 -9.96 30.06
CA ILE A 73 -14.21 -9.39 28.71
C ILE A 73 -12.96 -9.81 27.91
N LEU A 74 -12.65 -11.10 27.89
CA LEU A 74 -11.45 -11.65 27.24
C LEU A 74 -11.72 -12.22 25.84
N ASP A 75 -12.96 -12.10 25.34
CA ASP A 75 -13.36 -12.52 24.00
C ASP A 75 -14.57 -11.69 23.52
N LEU A 76 -14.30 -10.67 22.69
CA LEU A 76 -15.32 -9.80 22.11
C LEU A 76 -16.24 -10.53 21.10
N SER A 77 -15.90 -11.76 20.67
CA SER A 77 -16.74 -12.59 19.81
C SER A 77 -17.76 -13.46 20.58
N MET A 78 -17.60 -13.60 21.91
CA MET A 78 -18.48 -14.40 22.77
C MET A 78 -19.35 -13.56 23.74
N LEU A 79 -19.56 -12.28 23.43
CA LEU A 79 -20.37 -11.38 24.24
C LEU A 79 -21.82 -11.88 24.42
N SER A 80 -22.29 -11.84 25.67
CA SER A 80 -23.69 -12.15 26.00
C SER A 80 -24.64 -11.11 25.42
N ALA A 81 -25.87 -11.53 25.08
CA ALA A 81 -26.88 -10.63 24.51
C ALA A 81 -27.26 -9.50 25.48
N VAL A 82 -27.12 -8.25 25.02
CA VAL A 82 -27.67 -7.05 25.66
C VAL A 82 -29.20 -7.16 25.74
N SER A 83 -29.78 -6.66 26.83
CA SER A 83 -31.23 -6.51 26.99
C SER A 83 -31.55 -5.12 27.51
N VAL A 84 -32.43 -4.42 26.81
CA VAL A 84 -33.11 -3.20 27.23
C VAL A 84 -34.58 -3.51 27.56
N ASP A 85 -35.25 -2.64 28.32
CA ASP A 85 -36.65 -2.80 28.70
C ASP A 85 -37.53 -1.86 27.87
N GLU A 86 -38.35 -2.41 26.98
CA GLU A 86 -39.28 -1.66 26.11
C GLU A 86 -40.30 -0.79 26.89
N THR A 87 -40.44 -0.98 28.21
CA THR A 87 -41.32 -0.18 29.06
C THR A 87 -40.64 1.05 29.69
N ILE A 88 -39.34 1.25 29.42
CA ILE A 88 -38.52 2.34 29.96
C ILE A 88 -38.16 3.35 28.87
N THR A 89 -38.28 4.64 29.18
CA THR A 89 -37.68 5.72 28.38
C THR A 89 -36.19 5.80 28.70
N TYR A 90 -35.35 5.78 27.68
CA TYR A 90 -33.90 5.93 27.82
C TYR A 90 -33.43 7.33 27.41
N GLY A 91 -32.31 7.77 27.98
CA GLY A 91 -31.59 8.99 27.64
C GLY A 91 -30.08 8.71 27.57
N LEU A 92 -29.31 9.69 27.11
CA LEU A 92 -27.85 9.55 26.97
C LEU A 92 -27.12 9.78 28.30
N LYS A 93 -26.01 9.07 28.47
CA LYS A 93 -24.99 9.29 29.51
C LYS A 93 -23.60 8.98 28.97
N THR A 94 -22.58 9.60 29.56
CA THR A 94 -21.18 9.20 29.36
C THR A 94 -20.96 7.76 29.88
N PRO A 95 -20.23 6.89 29.17
CA PRO A 95 -19.76 5.60 29.69
C PRO A 95 -18.92 5.77 30.98
N SER A 96 -18.83 4.74 31.83
CA SER A 96 -17.95 4.80 33.01
C SER A 96 -16.49 4.52 32.63
N TYR A 97 -15.56 5.12 33.38
CA TYR A 97 -14.12 4.92 33.17
C TYR A 97 -13.72 3.43 33.19
N GLU A 98 -14.25 2.67 34.15
CA GLU A 98 -13.99 1.23 34.24
C GLU A 98 -14.49 0.49 33.01
N PHE A 99 -15.66 0.86 32.46
CA PHE A 99 -16.19 0.24 31.26
C PHE A 99 -15.26 0.48 30.06
N VAL A 100 -14.89 1.72 29.76
CA VAL A 100 -14.03 2.02 28.59
C VAL A 100 -12.63 1.44 28.77
N ARG A 101 -12.05 1.51 29.97
CA ARG A 101 -10.75 0.88 30.30
C ARG A 101 -10.79 -0.63 30.10
N ASP A 102 -11.83 -1.31 30.61
CA ASP A 102 -11.91 -2.77 30.54
C ASP A 102 -12.21 -3.24 29.10
N TRP A 103 -12.80 -2.38 28.26
CA TRP A 103 -12.95 -2.60 26.81
C TRP A 103 -11.68 -2.36 26.01
N LEU A 104 -10.88 -1.34 26.35
CA LEU A 104 -9.53 -1.14 25.81
C LEU A 104 -8.60 -2.31 26.15
N TYR A 105 -8.72 -2.85 27.37
CA TYR A 105 -8.03 -4.08 27.77
C TYR A 105 -8.56 -5.31 27.03
N ALA A 106 -9.88 -5.40 26.81
CA ALA A 106 -10.51 -6.51 26.10
C ALA A 106 -10.05 -6.64 24.65
N GLU A 107 -9.99 -5.53 23.92
CA GLU A 107 -9.52 -5.48 22.54
C GLU A 107 -8.09 -6.03 22.45
N ARG A 108 -7.19 -5.51 23.30
CA ARG A 108 -5.77 -5.88 23.33
C ARG A 108 -5.49 -7.36 23.57
N GLU A 109 -6.28 -8.03 24.41
CA GLU A 109 -6.01 -9.43 24.79
C GLU A 109 -6.61 -10.48 23.84
N VAL A 110 -7.34 -10.09 22.79
CA VAL A 110 -7.99 -11.03 21.84
C VAL A 110 -7.04 -11.40 20.70
N PRO A 111 -6.50 -12.64 20.63
CA PRO A 111 -5.59 -13.02 19.57
C PRO A 111 -6.33 -13.47 18.31
N ASP A 112 -5.81 -13.06 17.15
CA ASP A 112 -6.07 -13.61 15.80
C ASP A 112 -7.45 -13.28 15.14
N ARG A 113 -7.41 -12.27 14.26
CA ARG A 113 -8.14 -12.16 12.97
C ARG A 113 -9.67 -12.01 12.92
N SER A 114 -10.44 -12.21 13.99
CA SER A 114 -11.91 -12.00 13.93
C SER A 114 -12.35 -10.56 14.23
N VAL A 115 -11.59 -9.84 15.07
CA VAL A 115 -11.89 -8.46 15.50
C VAL A 115 -11.10 -7.40 14.70
N LEU A 116 -10.02 -7.81 14.02
CA LEU A 116 -9.11 -7.00 13.17
C LEU A 116 -9.76 -6.39 11.90
N LEU A 117 -11.06 -6.08 11.92
CA LEU A 117 -11.84 -5.65 10.76
C LEU A 117 -12.50 -4.25 10.91
N PHE A 118 -12.46 -3.63 12.10
CA PHE A 118 -13.33 -2.46 12.40
C PHE A 118 -12.70 -1.32 13.23
N TYR A 119 -11.39 -1.06 13.15
CA TYR A 119 -10.75 0.15 13.72
C TYR A 119 -11.16 0.42 15.19
N PHE A 120 -11.27 -0.65 15.98
CA PHE A 120 -11.96 -0.65 17.26
C PHE A 120 -11.16 0.07 18.35
N LEU A 121 -9.84 -0.09 18.34
CA LEU A 121 -8.92 0.64 19.22
C LEU A 121 -8.96 2.17 18.97
N PRO A 122 -8.78 2.70 17.73
CA PRO A 122 -8.88 4.14 17.50
C PRO A 122 -10.27 4.72 17.81
N PHE A 123 -11.36 3.95 17.64
CA PHE A 123 -12.67 4.37 18.16
C PHE A 123 -12.64 4.52 19.69
N LEU A 124 -12.22 3.47 20.42
CA LEU A 124 -12.21 3.47 21.88
C LEU A 124 -11.27 4.53 22.46
N SER A 125 -10.13 4.81 21.82
CA SER A 125 -9.19 5.86 22.22
C SER A 125 -9.78 7.25 22.07
N PHE A 126 -10.43 7.56 20.94
CA PHE A 126 -11.16 8.82 20.77
C PHE A 126 -12.26 8.96 21.82
N ASP A 127 -13.11 7.93 21.98
CA ASP A 127 -14.24 7.97 22.92
C ASP A 127 -13.79 8.11 24.38
N PHE A 128 -12.66 7.50 24.74
CA PHE A 128 -12.03 7.71 26.04
C PHE A 128 -11.61 9.17 26.22
N THR A 129 -10.90 9.77 25.26
CA THR A 129 -10.48 11.18 25.38
C THR A 129 -11.64 12.17 25.38
N HIS A 130 -12.68 11.91 24.58
CA HIS A 130 -13.90 12.73 24.55
C HIS A 130 -14.69 12.61 25.87
N SER A 131 -14.78 11.40 26.44
CA SER A 131 -15.44 11.15 27.72
C SER A 131 -14.66 11.68 28.92
N PHE A 132 -13.33 11.73 28.84
CA PHE A 132 -12.43 12.05 29.96
C PHE A 132 -11.35 13.10 29.58
N PRO A 133 -11.74 14.33 29.13
CA PRO A 133 -10.80 15.32 28.59
C PRO A 133 -9.84 15.92 29.64
N ASN A 134 -10.18 15.82 30.94
CA ASN A 134 -9.28 16.19 32.04
C ASN A 134 -8.45 15.00 32.56
N GLY A 135 -8.46 13.88 31.83
CA GLY A 135 -7.88 12.60 32.20
C GLY A 135 -8.75 11.78 33.17
N ALA A 136 -8.55 10.46 33.18
CA ALA A 136 -9.23 9.56 34.10
C ALA A 136 -8.33 8.40 34.59
N GLY A 137 -8.09 8.37 35.90
CA GLY A 137 -7.63 7.20 36.64
C GLY A 137 -6.20 6.71 36.36
N ASP A 138 -5.89 5.54 36.92
CA ASP A 138 -4.59 4.89 36.81
C ASP A 138 -4.54 4.01 35.55
N LEU A 139 -4.04 4.59 34.45
CA LEU A 139 -3.86 3.92 33.16
C LEU A 139 -2.65 2.96 33.12
N SER A 140 -1.97 2.67 34.24
CA SER A 140 -0.88 1.68 34.28
C SER A 140 -1.29 0.29 33.77
N ILE A 141 -2.57 -0.10 33.90
CA ILE A 141 -3.13 -1.37 33.40
C ILE A 141 -3.16 -1.43 31.86
N VAL A 142 -3.33 -0.29 31.19
CA VAL A 142 -3.27 -0.20 29.72
C VAL A 142 -1.81 -0.28 29.27
N VAL A 143 -0.95 0.53 29.89
CA VAL A 143 0.47 0.71 29.49
C VAL A 143 1.35 -0.50 29.82
N HIS A 144 1.21 -1.16 31.00
CA HIS A 144 2.09 -2.29 31.36
C HIS A 144 1.87 -3.54 30.50
N GLY A 145 0.64 -3.80 30.04
CA GLY A 145 0.32 -5.06 29.35
C GLY A 145 0.89 -5.16 27.93
N ILE A 146 1.18 -4.02 27.29
CA ILE A 146 1.75 -3.95 25.94
C ILE A 146 3.17 -4.57 25.91
N LEU A 147 3.92 -4.52 27.02
CA LEU A 147 5.26 -5.07 27.16
C LEU A 147 5.34 -6.61 27.12
N ASP A 148 4.27 -7.33 27.48
CA ASP A 148 4.33 -8.79 27.71
C ASP A 148 4.04 -9.64 26.46
N HIS A 149 3.40 -9.09 25.42
CA HIS A 149 3.00 -9.86 24.22
C HIS A 149 3.99 -9.82 23.04
N GLY A 150 4.90 -8.82 23.00
CA GLY A 150 6.12 -8.90 22.19
C GLY A 150 5.99 -8.78 20.66
N GLU A 151 4.85 -8.34 20.13
CA GLU A 151 4.66 -8.06 18.69
C GLU A 151 4.25 -6.60 18.46
N GLY A 152 5.06 -5.85 17.68
CA GLY A 152 4.88 -4.43 17.40
C GLY A 152 3.80 -4.15 16.33
N TYR A 153 2.56 -4.54 16.60
CA TYR A 153 1.43 -4.39 15.66
C TYR A 153 0.44 -3.27 15.98
N TYR A 154 0.52 -2.64 17.16
CA TYR A 154 -0.30 -1.47 17.49
C TYR A 154 0.32 -0.20 16.89
N GLN A 155 -0.50 0.68 16.31
CA GLN A 155 -0.01 1.95 15.80
C GLN A 155 0.13 2.96 16.94
N SER A 156 1.24 3.71 16.94
CA SER A 156 1.52 4.73 17.97
C SER A 156 0.39 5.74 18.11
N GLU A 157 -0.17 6.16 16.96
CA GLU A 157 -1.30 7.08 16.83
C GLU A 157 -2.56 6.61 17.57
N GLU A 158 -2.85 5.30 17.56
CA GLU A 158 -4.05 4.73 18.21
C GLU A 158 -3.96 4.79 19.74
N ILE A 159 -2.73 4.75 20.30
CA ILE A 159 -2.46 4.73 21.74
C ILE A 159 -2.20 6.13 22.30
N TRP A 160 -1.70 7.06 21.49
CA TRP A 160 -1.26 8.38 21.92
C TRP A 160 -2.32 9.21 22.67
N PRO A 161 -3.59 9.34 22.22
CA PRO A 161 -4.60 10.11 22.96
C PRO A 161 -4.87 9.56 24.39
N LEU A 162 -4.72 8.24 24.59
CA LEU A 162 -4.78 7.62 25.92
C LEU A 162 -3.56 7.97 26.78
N LEU A 163 -2.38 8.10 26.16
CA LEU A 163 -1.15 8.51 26.83
C LEU A 163 -1.21 9.98 27.24
N GLU A 164 -1.71 10.88 26.38
CA GLU A 164 -1.87 12.30 26.69
C GLU A 164 -2.76 12.52 27.91
N THR A 165 -3.95 11.90 27.91
CA THR A 165 -4.90 11.98 29.02
C THR A 165 -4.37 11.33 30.30
N ALA A 166 -3.52 10.29 30.21
CA ALA A 166 -2.80 9.74 31.35
C ALA A 166 -1.78 10.73 31.94
N VAL A 167 -1.00 11.41 31.08
CA VAL A 167 -0.02 12.43 31.49
C VAL A 167 -0.72 13.59 32.20
N ILE A 168 -1.80 14.13 31.62
CA ILE A 168 -2.61 15.20 32.21
C ILE A 168 -3.17 14.83 33.58
N ALA A 169 -3.83 13.68 33.70
CA ALA A 169 -4.34 13.18 34.98
C ALA A 169 -3.22 13.14 36.03
N ARG A 170 -2.05 12.59 35.65
CA ARG A 170 -0.92 12.43 36.55
C ARG A 170 -0.33 13.75 37.01
N LEU A 171 -0.17 14.73 36.12
CA LEU A 171 0.32 16.07 36.46
C LEU A 171 -0.62 16.78 37.44
N ASN A 172 -1.92 16.75 37.15
CA ASN A 172 -2.96 17.44 37.92
C ASN A 172 -3.18 16.80 39.29
N GLU A 173 -3.42 15.48 39.38
CA GLU A 173 -3.57 14.75 40.65
C GLU A 173 -2.43 15.00 41.63
N ASN A 174 -1.20 15.00 41.12
CA ASN A 174 0.02 15.04 41.93
C ASN A 174 0.57 16.48 42.08
N ASN A 175 -0.07 17.48 41.46
CA ASN A 175 0.32 18.89 41.48
C ASN A 175 1.79 19.10 41.06
N ILE A 176 2.18 18.49 39.94
CA ILE A 176 3.55 18.51 39.42
C ILE A 176 3.79 19.82 38.67
N SER A 177 4.64 20.71 39.21
CA SER A 177 5.06 21.94 38.53
C SER A 177 6.21 21.68 37.55
N PHE A 178 6.11 22.16 36.32
CA PHE A 178 7.23 22.19 35.39
C PHE A 178 8.27 23.27 35.74
N GLU A 179 9.51 23.04 35.29
CA GLU A 179 10.60 24.01 35.20
C GLU A 179 11.24 23.78 33.82
N ASP A 180 11.63 24.86 33.13
CA ASP A 180 12.15 24.78 31.76
C ASP A 180 13.40 23.87 31.64
N GLY A 181 13.41 23.01 30.61
CA GLY A 181 14.47 22.04 30.33
C GLY A 181 14.63 20.94 31.40
N LYS A 182 13.72 20.83 32.37
CA LYS A 182 13.87 19.93 33.52
C LYS A 182 13.08 18.63 33.35
N ARG A 183 13.79 17.57 32.91
CA ARG A 183 13.28 16.20 32.81
C ARG A 183 12.55 15.73 34.08
N ILE A 184 11.34 15.18 33.89
CA ILE A 184 10.47 14.62 34.94
C ILE A 184 10.06 13.20 34.53
N ASN A 185 10.11 12.25 35.47
CA ASN A 185 9.73 10.86 35.20
C ASN A 185 8.39 10.55 35.90
N ILE A 186 7.40 10.09 35.16
CA ILE A 186 6.09 9.66 35.67
C ILE A 186 5.74 8.24 35.18
N SER A 187 5.78 7.27 36.09
CA SER A 187 5.55 5.85 35.78
C SER A 187 6.56 5.32 34.73
N LEU A 188 6.09 4.91 33.55
CA LEU A 188 6.91 4.42 32.43
C LEU A 188 7.30 5.54 31.42
N VAL A 189 6.93 6.79 31.71
CA VAL A 189 7.05 7.93 30.79
C VAL A 189 8.05 8.95 31.32
N THR A 190 8.85 9.51 30.42
CA THR A 190 9.71 10.67 30.68
C THR A 190 9.14 11.89 29.97
N LEU A 191 9.07 13.01 30.68
CA LEU A 191 8.65 14.31 30.16
C LEU A 191 9.85 15.26 30.11
N ASN A 192 10.08 15.91 28.97
CA ASN A 192 11.06 16.99 28.82
C ASN A 192 10.31 18.30 28.48
N PRO A 193 9.92 19.11 29.49
CA PRO A 193 9.14 20.33 29.28
C PRO A 193 10.02 21.52 28.86
N LYS A 194 9.63 22.16 27.76
CA LYS A 194 10.14 23.45 27.25
C LYS A 194 9.09 24.53 27.53
N ALA A 195 9.52 25.67 28.06
CA ALA A 195 8.67 26.83 28.28
C ALA A 195 8.62 27.74 27.04
N VAL A 196 7.42 28.20 26.66
CA VAL A 196 7.17 29.13 25.54
C VAL A 196 6.11 30.15 25.94
N ASP A 197 6.16 31.36 25.38
CA ASP A 197 5.15 32.43 25.55
C ASP A 197 4.53 32.67 24.17
N LEU A 198 3.41 32.00 23.89
CA LEU A 198 2.80 31.95 22.56
C LEU A 198 1.79 33.07 22.32
N ASN A 199 1.52 33.88 23.34
CA ASN A 199 0.45 34.86 23.33
C ASN A 199 0.89 36.30 23.74
N GLU A 200 2.18 36.48 24.07
CA GLU A 200 2.83 37.70 24.58
C GLU A 200 2.24 38.26 25.91
N ASP A 201 1.47 37.48 26.68
CA ASP A 201 0.89 37.92 27.96
C ASP A 201 1.87 37.79 29.16
N GLY A 202 2.97 37.06 28.99
CA GLY A 202 3.99 36.82 30.01
C GLY A 202 3.71 35.59 30.90
N SER A 203 2.76 34.76 30.52
CA SER A 203 2.52 33.41 31.04
C SER A 203 3.12 32.37 30.11
N ASN A 204 3.68 31.30 30.66
CA ASN A 204 4.27 30.24 29.83
C ASN A 204 3.24 29.15 29.51
N GLU A 205 2.97 28.93 28.23
CA GLU A 205 2.62 27.61 27.71
C GLU A 205 3.83 26.66 27.77
N TRP A 206 3.59 25.36 27.59
CA TRP A 206 4.60 24.31 27.71
C TRP A 206 4.55 23.36 26.52
N LEU A 207 5.64 23.23 25.79
CA LEU A 207 5.83 22.15 24.83
C LEU A 207 6.49 20.99 25.59
N VAL A 208 5.78 19.87 25.74
CA VAL A 208 6.28 18.74 26.53
C VAL A 208 6.57 17.58 25.59
N GLU A 209 7.84 17.36 25.31
CA GLU A 209 8.30 16.12 24.67
C GLU A 209 8.11 14.95 25.64
N VAL A 210 7.62 13.82 25.11
CA VAL A 210 7.21 12.63 25.85
C VAL A 210 7.97 11.41 25.32
N GLU A 211 8.98 10.96 26.05
CA GLU A 211 9.63 9.66 25.78
C GLU A 211 8.86 8.55 26.52
N ALA A 212 8.25 7.64 25.77
CA ALA A 212 7.57 6.45 26.29
C ALA A 212 8.19 5.18 25.69
N GLY A 213 9.51 5.01 25.82
CA GLY A 213 10.29 3.84 25.34
C GLY A 213 10.01 2.50 26.03
N ALA A 214 8.82 2.35 26.62
CA ALA A 214 8.19 1.08 27.00
C ALA A 214 7.01 0.72 26.08
N LEU A 215 6.62 1.65 25.20
CA LEU A 215 5.61 1.56 24.15
C LEU A 215 6.22 1.89 22.78
N ASP A 216 7.54 2.11 22.72
CA ASP A 216 8.28 2.62 21.58
C ASP A 216 7.70 3.94 20.98
N ILE A 217 7.17 4.81 21.84
CA ILE A 217 6.58 6.12 21.45
C ILE A 217 7.49 7.30 21.83
N LEU A 218 7.62 8.26 20.91
CA LEU A 218 8.07 9.63 21.15
C LEU A 218 7.01 10.60 20.59
N GLY A 219 6.68 11.69 21.29
CA GLY A 219 5.72 12.69 20.80
C GLY A 219 5.71 13.97 21.62
N VAL A 220 4.84 14.94 21.27
CA VAL A 220 4.78 16.24 21.94
C VAL A 220 3.35 16.57 22.38
N ILE A 221 3.19 16.92 23.66
CA ILE A 221 1.93 17.45 24.19
C ILE A 221 2.10 18.95 24.44
N PRO A 222 1.43 19.83 23.67
CA PRO A 222 1.40 21.26 23.95
C PRO A 222 0.36 21.55 25.04
N LEU A 223 0.78 22.22 26.12
CA LEU A 223 0.00 22.39 27.34
C LEU A 223 -0.12 23.87 27.76
N MET A 224 -1.29 24.23 28.27
CA MET A 224 -1.53 25.49 28.98
C MET A 224 -1.88 25.22 30.45
N VAL A 225 -1.77 26.26 31.29
CA VAL A 225 -2.30 26.24 32.67
C VAL A 225 -3.62 27.00 32.69
N ASP A 226 -4.69 26.34 33.11
CA ASP A 226 -6.04 26.88 33.10
C ASP A 226 -6.31 27.87 34.26
N SER A 227 -7.49 28.50 34.23
CA SER A 227 -7.93 29.44 35.27
C SER A 227 -8.08 28.85 36.69
N SER A 228 -8.09 27.52 36.83
CA SER A 228 -8.10 26.81 38.11
C SER A 228 -6.69 26.42 38.60
N GLY A 229 -5.66 26.56 37.76
CA GLY A 229 -4.29 26.15 38.05
C GLY A 229 -4.02 24.67 37.74
N GLN A 230 -4.70 24.10 36.74
CA GLN A 230 -4.51 22.74 36.24
C GLN A 230 -3.96 22.78 34.81
N TYR A 231 -3.23 21.74 34.39
CA TYR A 231 -2.80 21.60 33.00
C TYR A 231 -3.96 21.12 32.14
N ALA A 232 -4.07 21.73 30.96
CA ALA A 232 -4.99 21.35 29.89
C ALA A 232 -4.21 21.29 28.56
N ILE A 233 -4.63 20.40 27.66
CA ILE A 233 -4.02 20.24 26.34
C ILE A 233 -4.46 21.40 25.43
N LEU A 234 -3.51 22.02 24.74
CA LEU A 234 -3.78 22.98 23.68
C LEU A 234 -4.26 22.23 22.41
N PRO A 235 -5.24 22.76 21.67
CA PRO A 235 -5.65 22.20 20.38
C PRO A 235 -4.44 21.95 19.48
N ASN A 236 -4.31 20.75 18.93
CA ASN A 236 -3.19 20.43 18.06
C ASN A 236 -3.51 19.28 17.08
N THR A 237 -2.61 19.05 16.13
CA THR A 237 -2.64 17.91 15.19
C THR A 237 -1.31 17.14 15.17
N ILE A 238 -0.62 17.05 16.31
CA ILE A 238 0.70 16.41 16.42
C ILE A 238 0.51 14.90 16.54
N ILE A 239 1.25 14.13 15.74
CA ILE A 239 1.21 12.66 15.76
C ILE A 239 2.47 12.08 16.41
N PRO A 240 2.39 10.92 17.10
CA PRO A 240 3.53 10.28 17.75
C PRO A 240 4.45 9.53 16.77
N VAL A 241 5.76 9.69 16.94
CA VAL A 241 6.78 8.86 16.28
C VAL A 241 6.78 7.45 16.90
N ASN A 242 6.65 6.43 16.05
CA ASN A 242 6.94 5.04 16.40
C ASN A 242 8.45 4.78 16.33
N THR A 243 9.12 4.83 17.48
CA THR A 243 10.59 4.68 17.62
C THR A 243 11.11 3.25 17.41
N TRP A 244 10.23 2.25 17.27
CA TRP A 244 10.60 0.90 16.83
C TRP A 244 10.64 0.80 15.30
N GLN A 245 9.73 1.51 14.62
CA GLN A 245 9.68 1.60 13.17
C GLN A 245 10.72 2.59 12.62
N TYR A 246 10.96 3.68 13.36
CA TYR A 246 11.86 4.77 13.03
C TYR A 246 13.09 4.74 13.95
N ASP A 247 13.98 3.76 13.72
CA ASP A 247 15.14 3.45 14.56
C ASP A 247 16.47 4.12 14.13
N ASP A 248 16.56 4.61 12.88
CA ASP A 248 17.71 5.39 12.37
C ASP A 248 17.62 6.86 12.85
N ILE A 249 16.43 7.48 12.87
CA ILE A 249 16.14 8.81 13.46
C ILE A 249 14.76 8.81 14.12
N ALA A 250 14.68 9.27 15.37
CA ALA A 250 13.44 9.73 16.00
C ALA A 250 13.77 10.89 16.95
N GLN A 251 13.37 12.11 16.59
CA GLN A 251 13.67 13.31 17.37
C GLN A 251 12.60 14.39 17.27
N VAL A 252 12.57 15.24 18.30
CA VAL A 252 11.78 16.48 18.38
C VAL A 252 12.75 17.63 18.65
N ASP A 253 12.45 18.83 18.14
CA ASP A 253 13.15 20.07 18.49
C ASP A 253 12.17 21.25 18.64
N PHE A 254 12.54 22.22 19.47
CA PHE A 254 11.76 23.42 19.86
C PHE A 254 12.59 24.71 19.81
N ASP A 255 13.76 24.69 19.17
CA ASP A 255 14.71 25.83 19.11
C ASP A 255 14.63 26.62 17.78
N TYR A 256 13.66 26.34 16.90
CA TYR A 256 13.52 26.95 15.57
C TYR A 256 12.27 27.84 15.41
N ASP A 257 12.45 28.93 14.66
CA ASP A 257 11.40 29.81 14.10
C ASP A 257 11.52 29.68 12.57
N PHE A 258 10.63 28.89 11.96
CA PHE A 258 10.64 28.57 10.52
C PHE A 258 9.78 29.56 9.71
N THR A 259 8.91 30.32 10.38
CA THR A 259 8.01 31.28 9.72
C THR A 259 8.54 32.72 9.73
N GLY A 260 9.42 33.05 10.69
CA GLY A 260 9.92 34.39 10.95
C GLY A 260 8.98 35.28 11.78
N ASP A 261 7.94 34.71 12.40
CA ASP A 261 6.93 35.46 13.16
C ASP A 261 7.33 35.74 14.62
N GLY A 262 8.34 35.03 15.14
CA GLY A 262 8.88 35.17 16.49
C GLY A 262 8.36 34.15 17.51
N HIS A 263 7.43 33.27 17.12
CA HIS A 263 7.11 32.06 17.88
C HIS A 263 8.09 30.92 17.54
N VAL A 264 7.93 29.76 18.19
CA VAL A 264 8.70 28.56 17.85
C VAL A 264 7.80 27.50 17.24
N GLU A 265 8.26 26.93 16.14
CA GLU A 265 7.70 25.73 15.55
C GLU A 265 8.12 24.48 16.33
N ILE A 266 7.35 23.41 16.19
CA ILE A 266 7.74 22.06 16.59
C ILE A 266 8.30 21.36 15.36
N LEU A 267 9.59 21.01 15.40
CA LEU A 267 10.21 20.10 14.44
C LEU A 267 10.05 18.67 14.96
N GLN A 268 9.56 17.76 14.13
CA GLN A 268 9.54 16.33 14.43
C GLN A 268 10.07 15.54 13.24
N ALA A 269 11.22 14.89 13.40
CA ALA A 269 11.85 14.11 12.34
C ALA A 269 11.91 12.62 12.70
N MET A 270 11.45 11.78 11.77
CA MET A 270 11.39 10.33 11.94
C MET A 270 11.89 9.61 10.69
N GLN A 271 12.77 8.62 10.87
CA GLN A 271 13.38 7.84 9.80
C GLN A 271 13.75 6.44 10.28
N GLY A 272 13.49 5.43 9.45
CA GLY A 272 13.81 4.04 9.72
C GLY A 272 13.95 3.22 8.45
N TYR A 273 14.30 1.95 8.61
CA TYR A 273 14.66 1.08 7.50
C TYR A 273 13.76 -0.15 7.40
N PHE A 274 12.96 -0.24 6.32
CA PHE A 274 11.96 -1.30 6.16
C PHE A 274 11.96 -1.89 4.74
N LEU A 275 11.95 -3.24 4.66
CA LEU A 275 11.91 -4.06 3.43
C LEU A 275 12.94 -3.73 2.32
N GLY A 276 13.94 -2.90 2.61
CA GLY A 276 14.97 -2.48 1.66
C GLY A 276 14.98 -0.98 1.34
N GLY A 277 13.95 -0.23 1.73
CA GLY A 277 13.90 1.22 1.59
C GLY A 277 14.25 1.96 2.89
N THR A 278 14.65 3.21 2.74
CA THR A 278 14.47 4.20 3.82
C THR A 278 13.02 4.67 3.77
N HIS A 279 12.39 4.84 4.93
CA HIS A 279 11.09 5.48 5.05
C HIS A 279 11.09 6.44 6.25
N GLY A 280 10.29 7.49 6.17
CA GLY A 280 10.25 8.54 7.19
C GLY A 280 9.82 9.88 6.62
N SER A 281 9.56 10.84 7.51
CA SER A 281 9.22 12.22 7.15
C SER A 281 9.69 13.21 8.22
N ILE A 282 9.70 14.49 7.84
CA ILE A 282 9.89 15.61 8.77
C ILE A 282 8.60 16.41 8.81
N ASN A 283 7.94 16.41 9.96
CA ASN A 283 6.74 17.19 10.23
C ASN A 283 7.14 18.51 10.89
N VAL A 284 6.58 19.61 10.40
CA VAL A 284 6.71 20.94 11.01
C VAL A 284 5.32 21.37 11.49
N TYR A 285 5.18 21.75 12.76
CA TYR A 285 3.93 22.25 13.33
C TYR A 285 4.08 23.69 13.81
N THR A 286 3.20 24.57 13.35
CA THR A 286 3.21 26.02 13.65
C THR A 286 2.05 26.42 14.56
N TRP A 287 2.23 27.53 15.27
CA TRP A 287 1.23 28.11 16.17
C TRP A 287 0.29 29.07 15.42
N ASN A 288 -1.01 28.75 15.35
CA ASN A 288 -1.97 29.57 14.61
C ASN A 288 -2.70 30.64 15.46
N GLY A 289 -2.20 30.94 16.67
CA GLY A 289 -2.89 31.79 17.66
C GLY A 289 -3.98 31.08 18.48
N SER A 290 -4.20 29.77 18.28
CA SER A 290 -5.11 28.96 19.10
C SER A 290 -4.69 27.49 19.30
N GLY A 291 -3.72 27.00 18.53
CA GLY A 291 -3.22 25.62 18.61
C GLY A 291 -2.02 25.37 17.69
N PHE A 292 -1.44 24.16 17.79
CA PHE A 292 -0.32 23.71 16.94
C PHE A 292 -0.80 22.82 15.80
N TYR A 293 -0.66 23.29 14.57
CA TYR A 293 -1.19 22.61 13.38
C TYR A 293 -0.07 22.30 12.40
N ALA A 294 -0.20 21.20 11.66
CA ALA A 294 0.76 20.82 10.64
C ALA A 294 0.89 21.94 9.60
N LEU A 295 2.11 22.49 9.48
CA LEU A 295 2.50 23.47 8.48
C LEU A 295 2.95 22.75 7.19
N ASP A 296 3.70 21.67 7.35
CA ASP A 296 4.21 20.86 6.25
C ASP A 296 4.58 19.43 6.70
N GLU A 297 4.64 18.50 5.75
CA GLU A 297 5.21 17.15 5.91
C GLU A 297 6.18 16.89 4.75
N ILE A 298 7.46 16.78 5.08
CA ILE A 298 8.52 16.50 4.11
C ILE A 298 8.78 14.99 4.07
N ASP A 299 8.37 14.33 2.99
CA ASP A 299 8.66 12.91 2.77
C ASP A 299 10.18 12.68 2.58
N MET A 300 10.76 11.79 3.40
CA MET A 300 12.15 11.32 3.30
C MET A 300 12.22 9.87 2.77
N THR A 301 11.11 9.32 2.26
CA THR A 301 11.00 7.94 1.82
C THR A 301 11.71 7.70 0.50
N VAL A 302 12.70 6.81 0.51
CA VAL A 302 13.46 6.40 -0.67
C VAL A 302 13.42 4.89 -0.76
N ALA A 303 12.79 4.38 -1.82
CA ALA A 303 12.55 2.94 -2.08
C ALA A 303 13.82 2.11 -2.39
N LYS A 304 14.99 2.59 -1.98
CA LYS A 304 16.32 2.03 -2.26
C LYS A 304 17.16 1.95 -0.98
N PHE A 305 18.23 1.17 -1.06
CA PHE A 305 19.19 0.98 0.03
C PHE A 305 20.06 2.24 0.22
N LYS A 306 20.89 2.24 1.27
CA LYS A 306 21.85 3.31 1.59
C LYS A 306 22.70 3.68 0.33
N PRO A 307 23.06 4.95 0.12
CA PRO A 307 23.05 6.04 1.11
C PRO A 307 21.64 6.57 1.45
N VAL A 308 21.49 7.06 2.68
CA VAL A 308 20.21 7.43 3.30
C VAL A 308 20.02 8.94 3.20
N PRO A 309 18.81 9.46 2.94
CA PRO A 309 18.53 10.89 3.03
C PRO A 309 18.90 11.46 4.39
N VAL A 310 19.58 12.60 4.39
CA VAL A 310 19.93 13.35 5.61
C VAL A 310 19.36 14.75 5.52
N PHE A 311 19.12 15.39 6.66
CA PHE A 311 18.68 16.79 6.69
C PHE A 311 19.58 17.66 7.57
N GLU A 312 19.65 18.94 7.22
CA GLU A 312 20.30 19.99 8.00
C GLU A 312 19.32 21.17 8.15
N VAL A 313 19.40 21.89 9.28
CA VAL A 313 18.56 23.08 9.57
C VAL A 313 19.46 24.32 9.67
N ALA A 314 19.30 25.27 8.75
CA ALA A 314 20.07 26.52 8.70
C ALA A 314 19.42 27.55 7.75
N ASP A 315 19.87 28.81 7.82
CA ASP A 315 19.60 29.84 6.81
C ASP A 315 20.34 29.48 5.51
N PHE A 316 19.65 28.79 4.60
CA PHE A 316 20.14 28.33 3.29
C PHE A 316 19.73 29.30 2.17
N THR A 317 18.57 29.95 2.30
CA THR A 317 18.07 30.99 1.37
C THR A 317 18.81 32.32 1.50
N GLY A 318 19.36 32.63 2.68
CA GLY A 318 20.09 33.86 2.98
C GLY A 318 19.19 35.03 3.35
N ASP A 319 17.95 34.77 3.79
CA ASP A 319 16.99 35.81 4.21
C ASP A 319 17.00 36.09 5.73
N GLY A 320 17.54 35.16 6.52
CA GLY A 320 17.70 35.27 7.98
C GLY A 320 16.70 34.45 8.81
N ILE A 321 15.76 33.74 8.17
CA ILE A 321 14.94 32.66 8.75
C ILE A 321 15.73 31.34 8.62
N VAL A 322 15.37 30.29 9.36
CA VAL A 322 15.94 28.95 9.11
C VAL A 322 15.11 28.16 8.11
N ASP A 323 15.80 27.43 7.24
CA ASP A 323 15.23 26.49 6.27
C ASP A 323 15.57 25.04 6.67
N ILE A 324 14.84 24.06 6.13
CA ILE A 324 15.24 22.65 6.17
C ILE A 324 15.80 22.27 4.80
N GLN A 325 17.05 21.82 4.76
CA GLN A 325 17.67 21.24 3.57
C GLN A 325 17.70 19.72 3.72
N VAL A 326 16.89 19.00 2.93
CA VAL A 326 17.03 17.55 2.75
C VAL A 326 18.06 17.30 1.65
N THR A 327 18.96 16.35 1.88
CA THR A 327 19.88 15.83 0.88
C THR A 327 19.55 14.36 0.65
N THR A 328 19.07 14.03 -0.54
CA THR A 328 18.80 12.68 -1.03
C THR A 328 19.97 12.23 -1.90
N PRO A 329 20.90 11.41 -1.37
CA PRO A 329 22.02 10.89 -2.13
C PRO A 329 21.59 9.72 -3.02
N HIS A 330 21.87 9.80 -4.31
CA HIS A 330 21.62 8.77 -5.30
C HIS A 330 22.94 8.06 -5.64
N GLU A 331 23.01 6.75 -5.40
CA GLU A 331 24.10 5.88 -5.84
C GLU A 331 23.49 4.75 -6.68
N VAL A 332 23.84 4.70 -7.97
CA VAL A 332 23.28 3.75 -8.94
C VAL A 332 24.39 3.01 -9.70
N ASN A 333 24.00 2.16 -10.65
CA ASN A 333 24.94 1.32 -11.40
C ASN A 333 25.99 2.14 -12.17
N PHE A 334 27.07 1.46 -12.59
CA PHE A 334 28.16 2.05 -13.39
C PHE A 334 28.95 3.18 -12.71
N ASP A 335 28.90 3.24 -11.37
CA ASP A 335 29.55 4.26 -10.53
C ASP A 335 28.98 5.69 -10.74
N CYS A 336 27.75 5.79 -11.26
CA CYS A 336 26.99 7.03 -11.33
C CYS A 336 26.41 7.39 -9.94
N ALA A 337 26.78 8.56 -9.42
CA ALA A 337 26.27 9.05 -8.14
C ALA A 337 26.14 10.58 -8.12
N TRP A 338 25.12 11.09 -7.44
CA TRP A 338 24.88 12.52 -7.22
C TRP A 338 24.02 12.76 -5.98
N ASN A 339 23.93 14.01 -5.54
CA ASN A 339 23.03 14.41 -4.46
C ASN A 339 21.92 15.30 -5.02
N GLU A 340 20.68 14.86 -4.87
CA GLU A 340 19.52 15.73 -4.90
C GLU A 340 19.45 16.48 -3.57
N VAL A 341 19.24 17.79 -3.63
CA VAL A 341 19.27 18.71 -2.49
C VAL A 341 18.06 19.63 -2.58
N ASP A 342 17.18 19.51 -1.61
CA ASP A 342 15.85 20.10 -1.59
C ASP A 342 15.72 21.01 -0.38
N ILE A 343 15.39 22.28 -0.62
CA ILE A 343 15.31 23.31 0.42
C ILE A 343 13.85 23.72 0.61
N TYR A 344 13.39 23.61 1.85
CA TYR A 344 12.04 23.92 2.32
C TYR A 344 12.09 25.11 3.28
N SER A 345 11.26 26.11 3.01
CA SER A 345 11.24 27.42 3.69
C SER A 345 9.80 27.86 3.94
N TRP A 346 9.49 28.55 5.05
CA TRP A 346 8.10 28.90 5.40
C TRP A 346 7.88 30.37 5.77
N GLN A 347 8.68 31.29 5.23
CA GLN A 347 8.54 32.74 5.42
C GLN A 347 7.07 33.22 5.35
N ASP A 348 6.65 34.01 6.35
CA ASP A 348 5.28 34.50 6.54
C ASP A 348 4.23 33.35 6.60
N GLY A 349 4.62 32.16 7.10
CA GLY A 349 3.77 30.96 7.21
C GLY A 349 3.42 30.31 5.87
N THR A 350 4.18 30.59 4.80
CA THR A 350 3.89 30.11 3.44
C THR A 350 4.94 29.11 2.96
N PRO A 351 4.59 27.82 2.76
CA PRO A 351 5.51 26.83 2.20
C PRO A 351 6.11 27.25 0.85
N GLN A 352 7.43 27.24 0.79
CA GLN A 352 8.24 27.46 -0.40
C GLN A 352 9.22 26.29 -0.55
N PHE A 353 9.29 25.76 -1.77
CA PHE A 353 10.14 24.63 -2.12
C PHE A 353 11.10 25.04 -3.24
N SER A 354 12.39 24.74 -3.07
CA SER A 354 13.38 24.98 -4.11
C SER A 354 14.35 23.81 -4.29
N LEU A 355 14.43 23.33 -5.52
CA LEU A 355 15.43 22.37 -5.97
C LEU A 355 16.77 23.08 -6.14
N SER A 356 17.85 22.52 -5.58
CA SER A 356 19.20 22.98 -5.91
C SER A 356 19.51 22.75 -7.40
N PRO A 357 20.28 23.62 -8.06
CA PRO A 357 20.83 23.37 -9.40
C PRO A 357 21.73 22.13 -9.51
N SER A 358 22.03 21.43 -8.41
CA SER A 358 22.74 20.14 -8.38
C SER A 358 21.85 18.92 -8.58
N ASN A 359 20.52 19.06 -8.61
CA ASN A 359 19.60 17.93 -8.60
C ASN A 359 19.48 17.22 -9.97
N GLU A 360 19.96 17.86 -11.04
CA GLU A 360 20.08 17.20 -12.35
C GLU A 360 21.20 16.15 -12.34
N THR A 361 20.91 14.94 -12.83
CA THR A 361 21.89 13.86 -12.92
C THR A 361 23.12 14.29 -13.73
N PRO A 362 24.35 14.17 -13.19
CA PRO A 362 25.55 14.74 -13.79
C PRO A 362 25.85 14.23 -15.20
N GLU A 363 26.29 15.13 -16.09
CA GLU A 363 26.85 14.77 -17.42
C GLU A 363 28.26 14.15 -17.30
N THR A 364 28.37 13.04 -16.58
CA THR A 364 29.58 12.24 -16.42
C THR A 364 29.57 11.03 -17.36
N PRO A 365 30.74 10.49 -17.75
CA PRO A 365 30.77 9.25 -18.53
C PRO A 365 30.15 8.05 -17.79
N GLU A 366 30.21 8.04 -16.45
CA GLU A 366 29.60 7.03 -15.59
C GLU A 366 28.07 7.06 -15.68
N CYS A 367 27.44 8.24 -15.54
CA CYS A 367 26.00 8.37 -15.67
C CYS A 367 25.51 8.18 -17.12
N ALA A 368 26.31 8.56 -18.12
CA ALA A 368 25.98 8.26 -19.52
C ALA A 368 26.03 6.74 -19.83
N MET A 369 26.98 6.00 -19.25
CA MET A 369 27.00 4.53 -19.28
C MET A 369 25.76 3.93 -18.62
N PHE A 370 25.42 4.40 -17.41
CA PHE A 370 24.22 3.99 -16.69
C PHE A 370 22.95 4.16 -17.55
N HIS A 371 22.63 5.39 -17.98
CA HIS A 371 21.41 5.66 -18.73
C HIS A 371 21.29 4.84 -20.03
N ALA A 372 22.41 4.58 -20.72
CA ALA A 372 22.40 3.87 -21.99
C ALA A 372 22.42 2.33 -21.87
N ILE A 373 22.83 1.78 -20.73
CA ILE A 373 22.87 0.32 -20.47
C ILE A 373 21.66 -0.13 -19.65
N THR A 374 21.11 0.75 -18.80
CA THR A 374 19.91 0.49 -17.99
C THR A 374 18.79 1.46 -18.38
N PRO A 375 18.19 1.29 -19.58
CA PRO A 375 17.15 2.19 -20.06
C PRO A 375 15.84 2.06 -19.28
N SER A 376 15.51 0.87 -18.77
CA SER A 376 14.31 0.61 -17.96
C SER A 376 14.46 1.02 -16.49
N SER A 377 15.11 2.15 -16.24
CA SER A 377 15.34 2.72 -14.91
C SER A 377 14.76 4.13 -14.90
N TRP A 378 14.03 4.50 -13.85
CA TRP A 378 13.20 5.72 -13.85
C TRP A 378 13.99 7.03 -14.00
N TYR A 379 15.28 7.03 -13.66
CA TYR A 379 16.18 8.16 -13.95
C TYR A 379 16.54 8.28 -15.46
N SER A 380 16.52 7.17 -16.20
CA SER A 380 16.92 7.09 -17.60
C SER A 380 15.85 7.58 -18.56
N ASP A 381 14.56 7.43 -18.22
CA ASP A 381 13.44 7.78 -19.11
C ASP A 381 13.52 9.24 -19.61
N LYS A 382 13.76 10.19 -18.69
CA LYS A 382 13.93 11.62 -19.04
C LYS A 382 15.15 11.85 -19.94
N VAL A 383 16.27 11.18 -19.67
CA VAL A 383 17.52 11.37 -20.42
C VAL A 383 17.41 10.76 -21.82
N LEU A 384 16.77 9.59 -21.95
CA LEU A 384 16.58 8.89 -23.21
C LEU A 384 15.50 9.52 -24.10
N ALA A 385 14.59 10.32 -23.54
CA ALA A 385 13.70 11.17 -24.31
C ALA A 385 14.41 12.33 -25.03
N GLU A 386 15.61 12.71 -24.58
CA GLU A 386 16.40 13.82 -25.15
C GLU A 386 17.68 13.38 -25.88
N LYS A 387 18.29 12.24 -25.49
CA LYS A 387 19.59 11.75 -25.99
C LYS A 387 19.51 10.26 -26.32
N SER A 388 20.00 9.86 -27.49
CA SER A 388 20.01 8.44 -27.88
C SER A 388 21.06 7.62 -27.11
N ARG A 389 20.84 6.30 -27.01
CA ARG A 389 21.82 5.35 -26.41
C ARG A 389 23.18 5.43 -27.11
N VAL A 390 23.23 5.68 -28.42
CA VAL A 390 24.48 5.90 -29.18
C VAL A 390 25.21 7.15 -28.69
N GLU A 391 24.53 8.30 -28.61
CA GLU A 391 25.15 9.57 -28.19
C GLU A 391 25.71 9.49 -26.76
N LEU A 392 24.99 8.84 -25.85
CA LEU A 392 25.42 8.62 -24.47
C LEU A 392 26.65 7.69 -24.38
N LEU A 393 26.65 6.57 -25.11
CA LEU A 393 27.77 5.62 -25.13
C LEU A 393 29.00 6.20 -25.85
N GLU A 394 28.81 6.94 -26.94
CA GLU A 394 29.91 7.70 -27.58
C GLU A 394 30.47 8.76 -26.61
N PHE A 395 29.62 9.54 -25.92
CA PHE A 395 30.08 10.53 -24.95
C PHE A 395 30.91 9.90 -23.81
N ALA A 396 30.49 8.75 -23.31
CA ALA A 396 31.21 8.03 -22.26
C ALA A 396 32.54 7.45 -22.77
N LEU A 397 32.50 6.67 -23.85
CA LEU A 397 33.65 5.90 -24.36
C LEU A 397 34.71 6.77 -25.06
N ASN A 398 34.42 8.04 -25.35
CA ASN A 398 35.42 9.04 -25.75
C ASN A 398 36.18 9.69 -24.57
N GLN A 399 35.72 9.48 -23.32
CA GLN A 399 36.34 10.03 -22.10
C GLN A 399 36.94 8.95 -21.20
N LEU A 400 36.37 7.74 -21.23
CA LEU A 400 36.86 6.57 -20.51
C LEU A 400 38.07 5.93 -21.22
N SER A 401 38.92 5.27 -20.44
CA SER A 401 40.15 4.62 -20.91
C SER A 401 40.61 3.54 -19.93
N LEU A 402 41.59 2.71 -20.30
CA LEU A 402 42.19 1.72 -19.40
C LEU A 402 42.90 2.33 -18.17
N GLU A 403 43.09 3.65 -18.12
CA GLU A 403 43.64 4.38 -16.97
C GLU A 403 42.57 5.14 -16.15
N THR A 404 41.34 5.27 -16.67
CA THR A 404 40.26 6.08 -16.05
C THR A 404 38.96 5.33 -15.78
N ALA A 405 38.67 4.23 -16.47
CA ALA A 405 37.49 3.40 -16.21
C ALA A 405 37.68 2.50 -14.98
N PRO A 406 36.60 2.13 -14.27
CA PRO A 406 36.65 1.24 -13.09
C PRO A 406 37.32 -0.11 -13.37
N SER A 407 37.13 -0.66 -14.58
CA SER A 407 37.83 -1.85 -15.05
C SER A 407 37.94 -1.90 -16.58
N ALA A 408 38.75 -2.81 -17.10
CA ALA A 408 38.80 -3.08 -18.53
C ALA A 408 37.56 -3.88 -19.03
N ASP A 409 36.91 -4.63 -18.14
CA ASP A 409 35.65 -5.33 -18.44
C ASP A 409 34.46 -4.36 -18.51
N TYR A 410 34.48 -3.25 -17.74
CA TYR A 410 33.53 -2.12 -17.85
C TYR A 410 33.57 -1.50 -19.26
N LEU A 411 34.77 -1.24 -19.80
CA LEU A 411 34.96 -0.76 -21.18
C LEU A 411 34.46 -1.79 -22.20
N ALA A 412 34.73 -3.08 -21.98
CA ALA A 412 34.25 -4.14 -22.86
C ALA A 412 32.72 -4.19 -22.91
N LEU A 413 32.04 -3.99 -21.78
CA LEU A 413 30.58 -3.90 -21.72
C LEU A 413 30.07 -2.66 -22.47
N GLY A 414 30.67 -1.50 -22.25
CA GLY A 414 30.31 -0.26 -22.94
C GLY A 414 30.46 -0.37 -24.46
N TYR A 415 31.59 -0.86 -24.97
CA TYR A 415 31.78 -1.08 -26.41
C TYR A 415 30.83 -2.15 -26.99
N PHE A 416 30.42 -3.15 -26.20
CA PHE A 416 29.43 -4.13 -26.64
C PHE A 416 28.03 -3.53 -26.75
N HIS A 417 27.61 -2.74 -25.75
CA HIS A 417 26.34 -2.00 -25.80
C HIS A 417 26.32 -0.93 -26.90
N LEU A 418 27.46 -0.27 -27.17
CA LEU A 418 27.57 0.67 -28.29
C LEU A 418 27.41 -0.08 -29.63
N ALA A 419 27.98 -1.28 -29.74
CA ALA A 419 27.78 -2.12 -30.93
C ALA A 419 26.30 -2.49 -31.13
N MET A 420 25.55 -2.74 -30.05
CA MET A 420 24.10 -2.98 -30.10
C MET A 420 23.30 -1.72 -30.45
N ALA A 421 23.63 -0.58 -29.84
CA ALA A 421 22.98 0.70 -30.11
C ALA A 421 23.13 1.15 -31.58
N TYR A 422 24.26 0.84 -32.22
CA TYR A 422 24.40 1.00 -33.67
C TYR A 422 23.57 -0.02 -34.47
N LEU A 423 23.44 -1.27 -34.03
CA LEU A 423 22.58 -2.27 -34.70
C LEU A 423 21.09 -1.91 -34.63
N GLU A 424 20.61 -1.36 -33.52
CA GLU A 424 19.24 -0.80 -33.39
C GLU A 424 18.95 0.19 -34.53
N GLN A 425 19.91 1.07 -34.83
CA GLN A 425 19.85 2.04 -35.94
C GLN A 425 20.20 1.43 -37.32
N ASN A 426 20.42 0.11 -37.40
CA ASN A 426 20.93 -0.65 -38.55
C ASN A 426 22.31 -0.19 -39.09
N ASP A 427 23.13 0.56 -38.33
CA ASP A 427 24.51 0.85 -38.70
C ASP A 427 25.46 -0.31 -38.37
N VAL A 428 25.52 -1.27 -39.30
CA VAL A 428 26.48 -2.37 -39.29
C VAL A 428 27.95 -1.89 -39.30
N THR A 429 28.22 -0.65 -39.72
CA THR A 429 29.60 -0.09 -39.77
C THR A 429 30.04 0.39 -38.39
N GLY A 430 29.25 1.24 -37.74
CA GLY A 430 29.45 1.64 -36.34
C GLY A 430 29.49 0.42 -35.42
N ALA A 431 28.55 -0.52 -35.57
CA ALA A 431 28.54 -1.76 -34.79
C ALA A 431 29.83 -2.57 -34.93
N ARG A 432 30.35 -2.67 -36.16
CA ARG A 432 31.64 -3.33 -36.43
C ARG A 432 32.82 -2.55 -35.83
N GLN A 433 32.78 -1.22 -35.83
CA GLN A 433 33.84 -0.38 -35.26
C GLN A 433 33.89 -0.51 -33.73
N ALA A 434 32.75 -0.39 -33.03
CA ALA A 434 32.68 -0.57 -31.58
C ALA A 434 33.16 -1.97 -31.14
N PHE A 435 32.75 -3.02 -31.87
CA PHE A 435 33.27 -4.37 -31.64
C PHE A 435 34.79 -4.51 -31.90
N ASN A 436 35.37 -3.75 -32.84
CA ASN A 436 36.82 -3.77 -33.04
C ASN A 436 37.55 -3.16 -31.85
N GLU A 437 37.04 -2.08 -31.24
CA GLU A 437 37.66 -1.50 -30.04
C GLU A 437 37.55 -2.43 -28.82
N LEU A 438 36.40 -3.08 -28.62
CA LEU A 438 36.26 -4.20 -27.68
C LEU A 438 37.32 -5.29 -27.96
N SER A 439 37.51 -5.64 -29.22
CA SER A 439 38.42 -6.71 -29.62
C SER A 439 39.91 -6.37 -29.48
N ASN A 440 40.24 -5.06 -29.43
CA ASN A 440 41.58 -4.52 -29.19
C ASN A 440 41.96 -4.54 -27.69
N LEU A 441 41.02 -4.80 -26.78
CA LEU A 441 41.28 -4.92 -25.34
C LEU A 441 42.17 -6.16 -25.03
N PRO A 442 42.97 -6.13 -23.94
CA PRO A 442 43.88 -7.21 -23.60
C PRO A 442 43.22 -8.58 -23.41
N ASP A 443 43.97 -9.66 -23.64
CA ASP A 443 43.46 -11.04 -23.49
C ASP A 443 43.21 -11.46 -22.03
N GLU A 444 43.66 -10.67 -21.05
CA GLU A 444 43.24 -10.82 -19.66
C GLU A 444 41.81 -10.33 -19.37
N VAL A 445 41.20 -9.54 -20.27
CA VAL A 445 39.85 -8.96 -20.12
C VAL A 445 38.80 -10.02 -20.40
N THR A 446 38.17 -10.51 -19.33
CA THR A 446 37.39 -11.76 -19.34
C THR A 446 36.12 -11.69 -20.20
N PHE A 447 35.39 -10.58 -20.16
CA PHE A 447 34.20 -10.35 -20.97
C PHE A 447 34.57 -10.09 -22.44
N ALA A 448 35.62 -9.30 -22.70
CA ALA A 448 36.11 -9.11 -24.07
C ALA A 448 36.61 -10.41 -24.71
N LEU A 449 37.20 -11.32 -23.92
CA LEU A 449 37.57 -12.66 -24.38
C LEU A 449 36.33 -13.54 -24.64
N LEU A 450 35.32 -13.52 -23.76
CA LEU A 450 34.04 -14.22 -23.96
C LEU A 450 33.36 -13.77 -25.26
N VAL A 451 33.10 -12.47 -25.41
CA VAL A 451 32.43 -11.88 -26.59
C VAL A 451 33.20 -12.19 -27.88
N ARG A 452 34.54 -12.12 -27.89
CA ARG A 452 35.36 -12.50 -29.05
C ARG A 452 35.26 -13.98 -29.40
N ASN A 453 35.20 -14.88 -28.42
CA ASN A 453 35.05 -16.32 -28.67
C ASN A 453 33.66 -16.63 -29.25
N LEU A 454 32.60 -16.11 -28.64
CA LEU A 454 31.22 -16.28 -29.15
C LEU A 454 31.07 -15.68 -30.56
N TYR A 455 31.72 -14.56 -30.84
CA TYR A 455 31.73 -13.94 -32.17
C TYR A 455 32.40 -14.82 -33.24
N ALA A 456 33.47 -15.54 -32.87
CA ALA A 456 34.13 -16.49 -33.75
C ALA A 456 33.34 -17.81 -33.93
N GLU A 457 32.59 -18.23 -32.91
CA GLU A 457 31.73 -19.42 -32.95
C GLU A 457 30.47 -19.17 -33.81
N ASN A 458 29.81 -18.02 -33.66
CA ASN A 458 28.62 -17.62 -34.43
C ASN A 458 28.96 -16.98 -35.78
N GLY A 459 30.00 -17.48 -36.47
CA GLY A 459 30.31 -17.16 -37.86
C GLY A 459 30.69 -15.70 -38.17
N GLY A 460 30.77 -14.82 -37.18
CA GLY A 460 31.02 -13.40 -37.33
C GLY A 460 29.77 -12.49 -37.31
N ASP A 461 28.62 -12.96 -36.83
CA ASP A 461 27.50 -12.10 -36.46
C ASP A 461 27.65 -11.57 -35.01
N LEU A 462 27.16 -10.35 -34.75
CA LEU A 462 27.12 -9.74 -33.42
C LEU A 462 25.75 -9.93 -32.74
N LEU A 463 24.68 -10.08 -33.53
CA LEU A 463 23.33 -10.27 -33.03
C LEU A 463 23.16 -11.67 -32.43
N ASP A 464 23.76 -12.69 -33.05
CA ASP A 464 23.80 -14.06 -32.50
C ASP A 464 24.58 -14.12 -31.18
N VAL A 465 25.63 -13.32 -31.01
CA VAL A 465 26.37 -13.20 -29.74
C VAL A 465 25.50 -12.54 -28.67
N CYS A 466 24.77 -11.50 -29.04
CA CYS A 466 23.81 -10.84 -28.15
C CYS A 466 22.70 -11.82 -27.70
N TRP A 467 22.13 -12.58 -28.65
CA TRP A 467 21.16 -13.64 -28.37
C TRP A 467 21.72 -14.69 -27.42
N GLN A 468 22.93 -15.22 -27.69
CA GLN A 468 23.52 -16.27 -26.88
C GLN A 468 23.82 -15.80 -25.44
N LEU A 469 24.27 -14.56 -25.26
CA LEU A 469 24.48 -13.96 -23.93
C LEU A 469 23.17 -13.64 -23.22
N TYR A 470 22.14 -13.21 -23.96
CA TYR A 470 20.79 -12.99 -23.43
C TYR A 470 20.14 -14.30 -22.98
N GLN A 471 20.33 -15.40 -23.71
CA GLN A 471 19.83 -16.74 -23.36
C GLN A 471 20.61 -17.40 -22.21
N LEU A 472 21.94 -17.25 -22.17
CA LEU A 472 22.85 -17.88 -21.19
C LEU A 472 23.62 -16.82 -20.36
N PRO A 473 22.93 -16.03 -19.51
CA PRO A 473 23.53 -14.90 -18.79
C PRO A 473 24.60 -15.32 -17.77
N GLU A 474 24.61 -16.57 -17.32
CA GLU A 474 25.61 -17.13 -16.39
C GLU A 474 27.01 -17.22 -17.03
N LEU A 475 27.11 -17.13 -18.37
CA LEU A 475 28.40 -16.97 -19.05
C LEU A 475 29.04 -15.61 -18.74
N ALA A 476 28.22 -14.55 -18.67
CA ALA A 476 28.69 -13.20 -18.37
C ALA A 476 28.95 -13.01 -16.86
N GLU A 477 28.17 -13.64 -15.98
CA GLU A 477 28.40 -13.66 -14.53
C GLU A 477 29.80 -14.18 -14.14
N GLN A 478 30.40 -15.04 -14.97
CA GLN A 478 31.75 -15.59 -14.77
C GLN A 478 32.89 -14.63 -15.19
N THR A 479 32.56 -13.37 -15.51
CA THR A 479 33.50 -12.34 -16.00
C THR A 479 33.51 -11.10 -15.11
N GLY A 480 34.42 -10.16 -15.38
CA GLY A 480 34.60 -8.91 -14.63
C GLY A 480 33.44 -7.91 -14.73
N ILE A 481 32.37 -8.20 -15.47
CA ILE A 481 31.16 -7.35 -15.51
C ILE A 481 30.11 -7.73 -14.45
N ARG A 482 30.35 -8.78 -13.67
CA ARG A 482 29.37 -9.41 -12.76
C ARG A 482 28.58 -8.44 -11.88
N ASP A 483 29.23 -7.42 -11.33
CA ASP A 483 28.58 -6.53 -10.36
C ASP A 483 27.63 -5.52 -11.05
N TYR A 484 27.79 -5.28 -12.35
CA TYR A 484 26.97 -4.36 -13.16
C TYR A 484 25.70 -4.99 -13.76
N ILE A 485 25.53 -6.31 -13.69
CA ILE A 485 24.49 -7.04 -14.45
C ILE A 485 23.36 -7.63 -13.59
N TYR A 486 23.33 -7.40 -12.29
CA TYR A 486 22.24 -7.86 -11.43
C TYR A 486 21.04 -6.90 -11.46
N ALA A 487 19.82 -7.44 -11.29
CA ALA A 487 18.59 -6.65 -11.25
C ALA A 487 18.66 -5.53 -10.19
N GLY A 488 19.31 -5.81 -9.05
CA GLY A 488 19.49 -4.85 -7.97
C GLY A 488 20.41 -3.68 -8.30
N SER A 489 21.58 -3.91 -8.91
CA SER A 489 22.42 -2.78 -9.35
C SER A 489 21.73 -2.00 -10.47
N VAL A 490 21.12 -2.69 -11.45
CA VAL A 490 20.43 -2.07 -12.59
C VAL A 490 19.25 -1.16 -12.20
N THR A 491 18.43 -1.55 -11.22
CA THR A 491 17.25 -0.78 -10.79
C THR A 491 17.50 0.08 -9.54
N GLY A 492 18.51 -0.26 -8.75
CA GLY A 492 18.73 0.23 -7.39
C GLY A 492 17.84 -0.44 -6.32
N TYR A 493 17.08 -1.48 -6.65
CA TYR A 493 16.25 -2.24 -5.71
C TYR A 493 16.99 -3.49 -5.21
N PHE A 494 17.45 -3.51 -3.95
CA PHE A 494 18.20 -4.65 -3.40
C PHE A 494 17.35 -5.58 -2.50
N GLY A 495 16.04 -5.65 -2.74
CA GLY A 495 15.14 -6.61 -2.08
C GLY A 495 15.17 -8.02 -2.69
N PRO A 496 14.21 -8.91 -2.37
CA PRO A 496 14.17 -10.26 -2.93
C PRO A 496 14.08 -10.27 -4.46
N GLY A 497 14.95 -11.05 -5.12
CA GLY A 497 15.05 -11.09 -6.58
C GLY A 497 15.97 -10.03 -7.18
N SER A 498 16.59 -9.17 -6.36
CA SER A 498 17.66 -8.27 -6.78
C SER A 498 18.93 -9.00 -7.23
N GLU A 499 19.13 -10.22 -6.70
CA GLU A 499 20.20 -11.16 -7.03
C GLU A 499 20.02 -11.86 -8.38
N ASN A 500 18.88 -11.67 -9.07
CA ASN A 500 18.66 -12.21 -10.40
C ASN A 500 19.51 -11.46 -11.43
N ILE A 501 20.04 -12.17 -12.44
CA ILE A 501 20.80 -11.52 -13.52
C ILE A 501 19.83 -10.81 -14.48
N ASN A 502 20.03 -9.51 -14.69
CA ASN A 502 19.31 -8.75 -15.70
C ASN A 502 19.95 -8.98 -17.08
N ARG A 503 19.31 -9.83 -17.88
CA ARG A 503 19.76 -10.22 -19.23
C ARG A 503 20.00 -8.99 -20.13
N ASN A 504 19.16 -7.95 -20.03
CA ASN A 504 19.26 -6.75 -20.86
C ASN A 504 20.51 -5.91 -20.54
N ALA A 505 20.99 -5.91 -19.30
CA ALA A 505 22.22 -5.24 -18.90
C ALA A 505 23.49 -5.93 -19.43
N ILE A 506 23.41 -7.23 -19.80
CA ILE A 506 24.46 -7.92 -20.57
C ILE A 506 24.30 -7.61 -22.06
N CYS A 507 23.09 -7.81 -22.60
CA CYS A 507 22.75 -7.43 -23.96
C CYS A 507 21.24 -7.20 -24.12
N PRO A 508 20.78 -6.04 -24.63
CA PRO A 508 19.37 -5.71 -24.75
C PRO A 508 18.75 -6.33 -26.01
N PHE A 509 18.96 -7.64 -26.21
CA PHE A 509 18.57 -8.36 -27.43
C PHE A 509 17.11 -8.10 -27.85
N PRO A 510 16.10 -8.12 -26.94
CA PRO A 510 14.73 -7.79 -27.29
C PRO A 510 14.57 -6.44 -27.97
N GLN A 511 15.22 -5.39 -27.44
CA GLN A 511 15.16 -4.04 -27.97
C GLN A 511 15.87 -3.95 -29.33
N VAL A 512 17.06 -4.55 -29.46
CA VAL A 512 17.82 -4.56 -30.73
C VAL A 512 17.00 -5.16 -31.87
N VAL A 513 16.25 -6.23 -31.60
CA VAL A 513 15.41 -6.89 -32.61
C VAL A 513 14.09 -6.13 -32.83
N GLN A 514 13.47 -5.59 -31.77
CA GLN A 514 12.24 -4.77 -31.87
C GLN A 514 12.46 -3.50 -32.69
N GLU A 515 13.49 -2.71 -32.40
CA GLU A 515 13.81 -1.46 -33.13
C GLU A 515 14.11 -1.75 -34.61
N ARG A 516 14.90 -2.80 -34.87
CA ARG A 516 15.23 -3.21 -36.24
C ARG A 516 14.02 -3.71 -37.03
N LEU A 517 13.02 -4.29 -36.36
CA LEU A 517 11.74 -4.68 -36.96
C LEU A 517 10.86 -3.44 -37.24
N ALA A 518 10.67 -2.56 -36.27
CA ALA A 518 9.87 -1.33 -36.42
C ALA A 518 10.43 -0.38 -37.51
N ALA A 519 11.75 -0.35 -37.68
CA ALA A 519 12.42 0.42 -38.73
C ALA A 519 12.10 -0.04 -40.16
N LEU A 520 11.63 -1.29 -40.38
CA LEU A 520 11.41 -1.84 -41.71
C LEU A 520 10.27 -1.14 -42.47
N THR A 521 10.35 -1.16 -43.80
CA THR A 521 9.23 -0.85 -44.70
C THR A 521 9.19 -1.93 -45.78
N LEU A 522 8.26 -2.88 -45.65
CA LEU A 522 8.23 -4.06 -46.53
C LEU A 522 7.53 -3.73 -47.85
N PRO A 523 8.01 -4.22 -49.01
CA PRO A 523 7.46 -3.87 -50.31
C PRO A 523 6.16 -4.62 -50.62
N LEU A 524 5.08 -3.89 -50.92
CA LEU A 524 3.76 -4.41 -51.31
C LEU A 524 3.76 -5.34 -52.54
N SER A 525 4.84 -5.33 -53.33
CA SER A 525 5.04 -6.25 -54.46
C SER A 525 5.43 -7.68 -54.06
N GLN A 526 5.58 -7.97 -52.77
CA GLN A 526 6.07 -9.25 -52.26
C GLN A 526 5.32 -9.67 -50.98
N HIS A 527 5.09 -10.97 -50.81
CA HIS A 527 4.40 -11.52 -49.64
C HIS A 527 5.20 -11.23 -48.34
N PRO A 528 4.57 -10.77 -47.24
CA PRO A 528 5.31 -10.25 -46.07
C PRO A 528 6.31 -11.24 -45.48
N LYS A 529 5.94 -12.53 -45.34
CA LYS A 529 6.86 -13.61 -44.95
C LYS A 529 8.17 -13.64 -45.76
N ASP A 530 8.08 -13.56 -47.09
CA ASP A 530 9.27 -13.61 -47.95
C ASP A 530 10.11 -12.32 -47.82
N SER A 531 9.47 -11.19 -47.49
CA SER A 531 10.13 -9.91 -47.26
C SER A 531 10.85 -9.89 -45.91
N LEU A 532 10.19 -10.30 -44.83
CA LEU A 532 10.77 -10.46 -43.49
C LEU A 532 11.97 -11.43 -43.52
N ALA A 533 11.88 -12.53 -44.26
CA ALA A 533 12.98 -13.48 -44.42
C ALA A 533 14.23 -12.88 -45.08
N GLN A 534 14.11 -11.83 -45.90
CA GLN A 534 15.26 -11.10 -46.46
C GLN A 534 15.98 -10.22 -45.41
N HIS A 535 15.27 -9.85 -44.34
CA HIS A 535 15.82 -9.12 -43.18
C HIS A 535 16.21 -10.05 -42.01
N GLY A 536 16.11 -11.38 -42.21
CA GLY A 536 16.46 -12.40 -41.23
C GLY A 536 15.35 -12.77 -40.24
N PHE A 537 14.12 -12.32 -40.48
CA PHE A 537 12.96 -12.58 -39.63
C PHE A 537 12.08 -13.69 -40.23
N ASP A 538 11.65 -14.65 -39.41
CA ASP A 538 10.59 -15.59 -39.79
C ASP A 538 9.20 -15.01 -39.47
N PHE A 539 8.19 -15.35 -40.26
CA PHE A 539 6.78 -15.00 -40.00
C PHE A 539 5.95 -16.26 -39.90
N LEU A 540 5.33 -16.45 -38.73
CA LEU A 540 4.67 -17.66 -38.26
C LEU A 540 3.20 -17.40 -37.92
N ASP A 541 2.38 -18.44 -38.05
CA ASP A 541 0.98 -18.52 -37.60
C ASP A 541 0.16 -17.23 -37.88
N TYR A 542 0.27 -16.76 -39.12
CA TYR A 542 -0.28 -15.47 -39.56
C TYR A 542 -1.56 -15.59 -40.39
N GLY A 543 -2.34 -14.50 -40.40
CA GLY A 543 -3.50 -14.30 -41.28
C GLY A 543 -3.61 -12.84 -41.73
N THR A 544 -4.69 -12.54 -42.46
CA THR A 544 -5.05 -11.16 -42.83
C THR A 544 -6.43 -10.80 -42.30
N VAL A 545 -6.61 -9.52 -41.98
CA VAL A 545 -7.86 -8.90 -41.53
C VAL A 545 -7.74 -7.39 -41.76
N ASN A 546 -8.85 -6.76 -42.15
CA ASN A 546 -8.99 -5.31 -42.17
C ASN A 546 -9.61 -4.86 -40.84
N ILE A 547 -8.86 -4.19 -39.96
CA ILE A 547 -9.29 -3.81 -38.60
C ILE A 547 -9.73 -2.34 -38.53
N ASP A 548 -9.14 -1.46 -39.34
CA ASP A 548 -9.35 0.00 -39.29
C ASP A 548 -10.44 0.55 -40.23
N ASP A 549 -11.02 -0.30 -41.10
CA ASP A 549 -12.03 0.03 -42.14
C ASP A 549 -11.48 0.85 -43.33
N ASP A 550 -10.17 0.75 -43.63
CA ASP A 550 -9.55 1.25 -44.86
C ASP A 550 -9.80 0.31 -46.10
N PRO A 551 -9.27 0.58 -47.31
CA PRO A 551 -9.48 -0.28 -48.49
C PRO A 551 -8.55 -1.51 -48.63
N GLU A 552 -7.65 -1.75 -47.69
CA GLU A 552 -6.56 -2.72 -47.73
C GLU A 552 -6.79 -3.90 -46.74
N GLU A 553 -5.75 -4.71 -46.43
CA GLU A 553 -5.80 -5.77 -45.39
C GLU A 553 -4.45 -5.85 -44.65
N GLU A 554 -4.46 -5.66 -43.34
CA GLU A 554 -3.30 -5.83 -42.47
C GLU A 554 -2.95 -7.31 -42.27
N TRP A 555 -1.68 -7.59 -42.03
CA TRP A 555 -1.19 -8.94 -41.77
C TRP A 555 -0.84 -9.09 -40.29
N PHE A 556 -1.48 -10.03 -39.60
CA PHE A 556 -1.26 -10.28 -38.18
C PHE A 556 -0.64 -11.66 -37.96
N GLY A 557 0.34 -11.77 -37.07
CA GLY A 557 0.93 -13.05 -36.67
C GLY A 557 2.13 -12.89 -35.73
N LEU A 558 2.93 -13.95 -35.63
CA LEU A 558 4.16 -13.98 -34.84
C LEU A 558 5.37 -13.75 -35.75
N VAL A 559 6.17 -12.73 -35.45
CA VAL A 559 7.48 -12.51 -36.07
C VAL A 559 8.57 -13.07 -35.15
N GLU A 560 9.53 -13.81 -35.70
CA GLU A 560 10.63 -14.43 -34.94
C GLU A 560 12.00 -13.97 -35.46
N GLN A 561 12.87 -13.62 -34.50
CA GLN A 561 14.33 -13.60 -34.69
C GLN A 561 14.98 -13.85 -33.32
N GLY A 562 15.13 -15.11 -32.93
CA GLY A 562 15.71 -15.53 -31.64
C GLY A 562 14.80 -15.32 -30.41
N ASP A 563 13.91 -14.35 -30.47
CA ASP A 563 12.76 -14.09 -29.58
C ASP A 563 11.49 -13.90 -30.46
N VAL A 564 10.31 -13.83 -29.87
CA VAL A 564 9.01 -13.86 -30.57
C VAL A 564 8.17 -12.61 -30.30
N TYR A 565 7.66 -12.00 -31.37
CA TYR A 565 6.96 -10.71 -31.36
C TYR A 565 5.58 -10.82 -31.98
N LEU A 566 4.53 -10.52 -31.21
CA LEU A 566 3.19 -10.34 -31.74
C LEU A 566 3.15 -9.06 -32.57
N THR A 567 2.91 -9.20 -33.88
CA THR A 567 3.11 -8.12 -34.85
C THR A 567 1.93 -8.03 -35.80
N LEU A 568 1.49 -6.80 -36.06
CA LEU A 568 0.60 -6.44 -37.16
C LEU A 568 1.40 -5.64 -38.22
N LEU A 569 1.10 -5.85 -39.50
CA LEU A 569 1.76 -5.17 -40.63
C LEU A 569 0.71 -4.37 -41.41
N ASP A 570 0.78 -3.05 -41.27
CA ASP A 570 -0.18 -2.05 -41.78
C ASP A 570 0.37 -1.28 -43.01
N GLN A 571 -0.47 -0.80 -43.93
CA GLN A 571 -0.04 -0.15 -45.19
C GLN A 571 0.19 1.37 -45.06
N ILE A 572 1.27 1.76 -44.39
CA ILE A 572 1.67 3.17 -44.22
C ILE A 572 2.65 3.62 -45.33
N ASP A 573 2.41 4.80 -45.91
CA ASP A 573 3.26 5.47 -46.92
C ASP A 573 3.65 4.62 -48.15
N GLY A 574 2.84 3.60 -48.49
CA GLY A 574 3.03 2.74 -49.67
C GLY A 574 4.00 1.56 -49.45
N GLY A 575 4.23 1.17 -48.20
CA GLY A 575 4.83 -0.11 -47.81
C GLY A 575 4.08 -0.70 -46.61
N LEU A 576 4.40 -1.93 -46.23
CA LEU A 576 3.89 -2.48 -44.96
C LEU A 576 4.84 -2.11 -43.81
N LYS A 577 4.26 -1.61 -42.73
CA LYS A 577 4.94 -1.15 -41.51
C LYS A 577 4.62 -2.06 -40.32
N PRO A 578 5.64 -2.60 -39.63
CA PRO A 578 5.42 -3.37 -38.40
C PRO A 578 4.95 -2.51 -37.23
N ILE A 579 3.83 -2.90 -36.64
CA ILE A 579 3.29 -2.45 -35.37
C ILE A 579 3.45 -3.63 -34.40
N ILE A 580 4.24 -3.43 -33.35
CA ILE A 580 4.69 -4.50 -32.44
C ILE A 580 3.98 -4.34 -31.10
N PHE A 581 3.29 -5.39 -30.65
CA PHE A 581 2.45 -5.36 -29.46
C PHE A 581 3.08 -5.96 -28.21
N THR A 582 4.10 -6.82 -28.36
CA THR A 582 4.80 -7.48 -27.25
C THR A 582 6.30 -7.22 -27.34
N THR A 583 6.94 -6.87 -26.21
CA THR A 583 8.37 -6.48 -26.15
C THR A 583 9.34 -7.67 -26.28
N ALA A 584 8.96 -8.84 -25.78
CA ALA A 584 9.58 -10.15 -25.98
C ALA A 584 8.62 -11.22 -25.44
N CYS A 585 8.77 -12.47 -25.86
CA CYS A 585 7.95 -13.55 -25.35
C CYS A 585 8.62 -14.93 -25.52
N PHE A 586 9.06 -15.49 -24.39
CA PHE A 586 9.60 -16.84 -24.32
C PHE A 586 8.48 -17.88 -24.48
N GLU A 587 8.70 -18.85 -25.37
CA GLU A 587 7.89 -20.06 -25.61
C GLU A 587 6.42 -19.89 -26.08
N CYS A 588 5.89 -18.68 -26.36
CA CYS A 588 4.49 -18.47 -26.78
C CYS A 588 3.99 -19.27 -27.99
N LYS A 589 4.89 -19.82 -28.82
CA LYS A 589 4.54 -20.77 -29.88
C LYS A 589 3.75 -21.96 -29.34
N GLU A 590 4.05 -22.42 -28.12
CA GLU A 590 3.26 -23.46 -27.45
C GLU A 590 2.05 -22.83 -26.74
N GLY A 591 0.99 -22.62 -27.51
CA GLY A 591 -0.30 -22.12 -27.02
C GLY A 591 -0.82 -20.86 -27.72
N PHE A 592 -0.13 -20.35 -28.73
CA PHE A 592 -0.66 -19.29 -29.58
C PHE A 592 -1.90 -19.76 -30.36
N GLU A 593 -3.04 -19.13 -30.09
CA GLU A 593 -4.28 -19.30 -30.83
C GLU A 593 -5.00 -17.94 -30.95
N TYR A 594 -5.70 -17.71 -32.07
CA TYR A 594 -6.46 -16.48 -32.28
C TYR A 594 -7.71 -16.68 -33.14
N GLU A 595 -8.68 -15.79 -32.94
CA GLU A 595 -9.92 -15.67 -33.71
C GLU A 595 -10.07 -14.24 -34.22
N ILE A 596 -10.11 -14.09 -35.55
CA ILE A 596 -10.59 -12.86 -36.19
C ILE A 596 -12.11 -12.79 -36.04
N ARG A 597 -12.62 -11.64 -35.62
CA ARG A 597 -14.03 -11.40 -35.34
C ARG A 597 -14.49 -10.07 -35.93
N ASN A 598 -15.80 -9.91 -36.02
CA ASN A 598 -16.46 -8.68 -36.45
C ASN A 598 -17.61 -8.36 -35.47
N ASP A 599 -17.72 -7.12 -35.03
CA ASP A 599 -18.90 -6.61 -34.33
C ASP A 599 -19.39 -5.32 -34.98
N ASN A 600 -20.66 -5.32 -35.38
CA ASN A 600 -21.34 -4.20 -36.07
C ASN A 600 -20.64 -3.61 -37.31
N GLY A 601 -19.71 -4.35 -37.93
CA GLY A 601 -18.92 -3.93 -39.09
C GLY A 601 -17.43 -3.80 -38.80
N GLN A 602 -17.05 -3.50 -37.56
CA GLN A 602 -15.65 -3.33 -37.14
C GLN A 602 -15.03 -4.69 -36.82
N PHE A 603 -13.85 -4.98 -37.37
CA PHE A 603 -13.11 -6.20 -37.05
C PHE A 603 -12.22 -6.02 -35.81
N TYR A 604 -11.77 -7.14 -35.26
CA TYR A 604 -10.82 -7.22 -34.16
C TYR A 604 -10.29 -8.66 -34.05
N ILE A 605 -9.23 -8.85 -33.29
CA ILE A 605 -8.64 -10.16 -33.01
C ILE A 605 -8.70 -10.41 -31.52
N ILE A 606 -9.27 -11.53 -31.09
CA ILE A 606 -9.05 -12.07 -29.74
C ILE A 606 -8.18 -13.31 -29.87
N GLY A 607 -7.13 -13.40 -29.07
CA GLY A 607 -6.28 -14.58 -29.02
C GLY A 607 -5.77 -14.88 -27.62
N ARG A 608 -4.78 -15.75 -27.58
CA ARG A 608 -4.08 -16.21 -26.38
C ARG A 608 -2.61 -16.40 -26.73
N LEU A 609 -1.73 -15.97 -25.82
CA LEU A 609 -0.28 -16.21 -25.88
C LEU A 609 0.19 -16.86 -24.57
N SER A 610 1.26 -17.63 -24.63
CA SER A 610 1.89 -18.24 -23.44
C SER A 610 3.20 -17.53 -23.12
N GLN A 611 3.46 -17.16 -21.88
CA GLN A 611 4.65 -16.39 -21.48
C GLN A 611 5.17 -16.88 -20.11
N GLU A 612 6.48 -16.88 -19.89
CA GLU A 612 7.05 -17.04 -18.55
C GLU A 612 6.73 -15.80 -17.69
N ASP A 613 6.08 -16.00 -16.55
CA ASP A 613 5.63 -14.92 -15.66
C ASP A 613 6.24 -15.06 -14.25
N GLN A 614 6.57 -13.96 -13.57
CA GLN A 614 7.27 -14.03 -12.27
C GLN A 614 6.28 -14.23 -11.11
N CYS A 615 6.32 -15.42 -10.49
CA CYS A 615 5.43 -15.74 -9.38
C CYS A 615 6.04 -15.47 -8.00
N THR A 616 5.16 -15.15 -7.05
CA THR A 616 5.46 -15.10 -5.61
C THR A 616 6.05 -16.44 -5.13
N GLY A 617 7.37 -16.46 -4.91
CA GLY A 617 8.15 -17.66 -4.61
C GLY A 617 9.32 -17.94 -5.56
N GLY A 618 9.53 -17.12 -6.59
CA GLY A 618 10.72 -17.17 -7.45
C GLY A 618 10.71 -18.27 -8.53
N SER A 619 9.58 -18.93 -8.75
CA SER A 619 9.35 -19.79 -9.91
C SER A 619 8.82 -18.96 -11.09
N MET A 620 9.33 -19.21 -12.29
CA MET A 620 8.79 -18.69 -13.55
C MET A 620 8.09 -19.85 -14.31
N PRO A 621 6.79 -20.11 -14.07
CA PRO A 621 6.00 -21.00 -14.91
C PRO A 621 5.51 -20.26 -16.16
N ILE A 622 5.22 -21.04 -17.20
CA ILE A 622 4.51 -20.56 -18.38
C ILE A 622 3.04 -20.33 -18.00
N VAL A 623 2.60 -19.07 -18.06
CA VAL A 623 1.21 -18.65 -17.87
C VAL A 623 0.61 -18.31 -19.25
N SER A 624 -0.71 -18.42 -19.40
CA SER A 624 -1.39 -18.24 -20.68
C SER A 624 -2.39 -17.09 -20.59
N HIS A 625 -2.17 -16.05 -21.38
CA HIS A 625 -2.81 -14.76 -21.29
C HIS A 625 -3.68 -14.52 -22.53
N PRO A 626 -5.00 -14.35 -22.38
CA PRO A 626 -5.83 -13.83 -23.46
C PRO A 626 -5.41 -12.40 -23.83
N PHE A 627 -5.49 -12.06 -25.12
CA PHE A 627 -5.22 -10.73 -25.65
C PHE A 627 -6.30 -10.27 -26.63
N LEU A 628 -6.39 -8.96 -26.83
CA LEU A 628 -7.23 -8.28 -27.81
C LEU A 628 -6.37 -7.33 -28.65
N VAL A 629 -6.54 -7.35 -29.97
CA VAL A 629 -6.06 -6.32 -30.91
C VAL A 629 -7.26 -5.71 -31.62
N GLN A 630 -7.32 -4.37 -31.65
CA GLN A 630 -8.42 -3.61 -32.25
C GLN A 630 -7.95 -2.22 -32.70
N PHE A 631 -8.70 -1.56 -33.57
CA PHE A 631 -8.46 -0.16 -33.94
C PHE A 631 -9.47 0.74 -33.24
N GLU A 632 -9.00 1.70 -32.44
CA GLU A 632 -9.82 2.69 -31.73
C GLU A 632 -9.09 4.04 -31.66
N ASN A 633 -9.82 5.16 -31.75
CA ASN A 633 -9.27 6.52 -31.69
C ASN A 633 -8.13 6.82 -32.70
N GLU A 634 -8.27 6.33 -33.93
CA GLU A 634 -7.27 6.47 -35.02
C GLU A 634 -5.93 5.75 -34.73
N GLN A 635 -5.92 4.74 -33.84
CA GLN A 635 -4.73 3.95 -33.48
C GLN A 635 -5.05 2.45 -33.28
N PHE A 636 -4.07 1.58 -33.53
CA PHE A 636 -4.13 0.16 -33.16
C PHE A 636 -3.86 -0.01 -31.66
N GLY A 637 -4.86 -0.44 -30.91
CA GLY A 637 -4.77 -0.77 -29.48
C GLY A 637 -4.55 -2.27 -29.23
N PHE A 638 -3.91 -2.57 -28.11
CA PHE A 638 -3.61 -3.93 -27.65
C PHE A 638 -3.84 -4.05 -26.14
N ASP A 639 -4.68 -5.00 -25.72
CA ASP A 639 -5.02 -5.26 -24.32
C ASP A 639 -4.69 -6.71 -23.95
N ILE A 640 -4.16 -6.93 -22.74
CA ILE A 640 -3.92 -8.28 -22.18
C ILE A 640 -4.79 -8.50 -20.94
N LEU A 641 -5.47 -9.64 -20.89
CA LEU A 641 -6.17 -10.11 -19.69
C LEU A 641 -5.18 -10.78 -18.73
N LEU A 642 -4.51 -9.97 -17.91
CA LEU A 642 -3.51 -10.44 -16.94
C LEU A 642 -4.05 -11.57 -16.03
N SER A 643 -3.39 -12.72 -16.13
CA SER A 643 -3.70 -13.96 -15.42
C SER A 643 -2.63 -14.19 -14.36
N TYR A 644 -2.93 -13.89 -13.10
CA TYR A 644 -1.94 -14.03 -12.02
C TYR A 644 -1.58 -15.50 -11.77
N CYS A 645 -0.35 -15.74 -11.32
CA CYS A 645 0.22 -17.05 -10.99
C CYS A 645 -0.56 -17.92 -9.99
N ASP A 646 -1.51 -17.34 -9.25
CA ASP A 646 -2.30 -18.09 -8.28
C ASP A 646 -3.09 -19.21 -8.98
N VAL A 647 -3.22 -20.37 -8.33
CA VAL A 647 -3.56 -21.63 -9.02
C VAL A 647 -5.02 -21.64 -9.55
N GLY A 648 -5.81 -20.61 -9.22
CA GLY A 648 -7.16 -20.35 -9.72
C GLY A 648 -7.34 -19.17 -10.69
N SER A 649 -6.33 -18.32 -10.93
CA SER A 649 -6.51 -17.03 -11.65
C SER A 649 -6.20 -17.03 -13.15
N VAL A 650 -5.72 -18.14 -13.72
CA VAL A 650 -5.44 -18.26 -15.16
C VAL A 650 -6.72 -18.53 -15.96
N ASP A 651 -7.07 -17.66 -16.91
CA ASP A 651 -8.29 -17.80 -17.72
C ASP A 651 -8.17 -18.94 -18.74
N LYS A 652 -8.90 -20.03 -18.45
CA LYS A 652 -8.94 -21.27 -19.23
C LYS A 652 -10.21 -21.41 -20.08
N ARG A 653 -10.98 -20.34 -20.28
CA ARG A 653 -12.09 -20.32 -21.22
C ARG A 653 -11.60 -20.60 -22.66
N PRO A 654 -12.37 -21.32 -23.49
CA PRO A 654 -12.16 -21.32 -24.94
C PRO A 654 -12.21 -19.88 -25.48
N LEU A 655 -11.44 -19.55 -26.52
CA LEU A 655 -11.46 -18.20 -27.10
C LEU A 655 -12.89 -17.73 -27.41
N THR A 656 -13.74 -18.62 -27.95
CA THR A 656 -15.17 -18.39 -28.23
C THR A 656 -16.01 -17.83 -27.07
N GLU A 657 -15.54 -17.98 -25.81
CA GLU A 657 -16.23 -17.50 -24.60
C GLU A 657 -15.60 -16.22 -24.00
N ILE A 658 -14.52 -15.71 -24.60
CA ILE A 658 -13.87 -14.43 -24.28
C ILE A 658 -14.32 -13.39 -25.31
N THR A 659 -14.56 -12.15 -24.91
CA THR A 659 -15.15 -11.07 -25.74
C THR A 659 -14.42 -9.75 -25.55
N LYS A 660 -14.65 -8.73 -26.40
CA LYS A 660 -14.09 -7.37 -26.19
C LYS A 660 -14.42 -6.83 -24.78
N ALA A 661 -15.60 -7.15 -24.27
CA ALA A 661 -16.03 -6.69 -22.96
C ALA A 661 -15.13 -7.21 -21.82
N ASP A 662 -14.55 -8.41 -21.94
CA ASP A 662 -13.66 -8.97 -20.90
C ASP A 662 -12.39 -8.12 -20.68
N PHE A 663 -11.90 -7.46 -21.74
CA PHE A 663 -10.73 -6.58 -21.70
C PHE A 663 -11.07 -5.17 -21.19
N ALA A 664 -12.30 -4.69 -21.40
CA ALA A 664 -12.78 -3.39 -20.93
C ALA A 664 -12.90 -3.31 -19.39
N THR A 665 -11.76 -3.12 -18.71
CA THR A 665 -11.59 -2.90 -17.26
C THR A 665 -12.58 -3.69 -16.38
N ARG A 666 -12.61 -5.03 -16.58
CA ARG A 666 -13.41 -6.03 -15.84
C ARG A 666 -14.91 -5.70 -15.68
N PRO A 667 -15.78 -6.13 -16.60
CA PRO A 667 -17.20 -6.31 -16.31
C PRO A 667 -17.42 -7.51 -15.36
N THR A 668 -18.42 -7.37 -14.53
CA THR A 668 -18.85 -8.29 -13.46
C THR A 668 -18.81 -9.79 -13.76
N ASN A 669 -17.95 -10.53 -13.03
CA ASN A 669 -18.50 -11.60 -12.17
C ASN A 669 -19.52 -10.95 -11.21
N SER A 670 -20.61 -11.64 -10.88
CA SER A 670 -21.72 -11.11 -10.05
C SER A 670 -21.21 -10.22 -8.92
N PRO A 671 -21.67 -8.94 -8.80
CA PRO A 671 -21.07 -8.00 -7.87
C PRO A 671 -20.99 -8.55 -6.45
N THR A 672 -19.77 -8.73 -5.95
CA THR A 672 -19.53 -8.77 -4.51
C THR A 672 -19.99 -7.44 -3.92
N TRP A 673 -20.40 -7.43 -2.65
CA TRP A 673 -20.80 -6.20 -1.97
C TRP A 673 -19.69 -5.13 -2.04
N ARG A 674 -18.41 -5.55 -1.95
CA ARG A 674 -17.21 -4.74 -2.23
C ARG A 674 -17.23 -4.02 -3.59
N ARG A 675 -17.70 -4.70 -4.64
CA ARG A 675 -17.81 -4.09 -5.98
C ARG A 675 -19.00 -3.13 -6.08
N ILE A 676 -20.10 -3.40 -5.39
CA ILE A 676 -21.23 -2.44 -5.28
C ILE A 676 -20.75 -1.19 -4.53
N LEU A 677 -19.98 -1.37 -3.45
CA LEU A 677 -19.37 -0.31 -2.65
C LEU A 677 -18.45 0.58 -3.49
N LEU A 678 -17.51 -0.02 -4.23
CA LEU A 678 -16.64 0.67 -5.19
C LEU A 678 -17.45 1.44 -6.25
N GLN A 679 -18.53 0.86 -6.79
CA GLN A 679 -19.37 1.51 -7.80
C GLN A 679 -20.29 2.62 -7.24
N ALA A 680 -20.62 2.57 -5.95
CA ALA A 680 -21.44 3.57 -5.27
C ALA A 680 -20.63 4.74 -4.67
N THR A 681 -19.34 4.52 -4.37
CA THR A 681 -18.50 5.48 -3.63
C THR A 681 -17.22 5.89 -4.35
N GLY A 682 -16.63 5.02 -5.18
CA GLY A 682 -15.33 5.24 -5.84
C GLY A 682 -14.12 4.71 -5.06
N HIS A 683 -14.27 4.26 -3.80
CA HIS A 683 -13.13 3.87 -2.97
C HIS A 683 -12.65 2.46 -3.33
N LEU A 684 -11.32 2.30 -3.50
CA LEU A 684 -10.68 1.06 -3.97
C LEU A 684 -10.70 -0.08 -2.94
N SER A 685 -11.04 0.20 -1.68
CA SER A 685 -11.19 -0.81 -0.62
C SER A 685 -12.35 -0.44 0.32
N GLU A 686 -12.96 -1.44 0.95
CA GLU A 686 -13.92 -1.21 2.02
C GLU A 686 -13.30 -0.56 3.27
N TRP A 687 -11.99 -0.76 3.46
CA TRP A 687 -11.23 -0.34 4.64
C TRP A 687 -11.05 1.18 4.69
N GLY A 688 -10.57 1.78 3.60
CA GLY A 688 -10.43 3.23 3.48
C GLY A 688 -11.76 3.94 3.72
N LEU A 689 -12.83 3.50 3.06
CA LEU A 689 -14.16 4.06 3.22
C LEU A 689 -14.66 4.01 4.68
N VAL A 690 -14.47 2.90 5.40
CA VAL A 690 -14.88 2.79 6.80
C VAL A 690 -14.03 3.69 7.71
N ALA A 691 -12.71 3.77 7.48
CA ALA A 691 -11.82 4.66 8.22
C ALA A 691 -12.15 6.14 8.00
N GLU A 692 -12.45 6.53 6.76
CA GLU A 692 -12.89 7.88 6.39
C GLU A 692 -14.23 8.23 7.05
N ILE A 693 -15.21 7.33 7.03
CA ILE A 693 -16.52 7.52 7.68
C ILE A 693 -16.37 7.65 9.20
N GLN A 694 -15.55 6.78 9.82
CA GLN A 694 -15.24 6.88 11.24
C GLN A 694 -14.61 8.24 11.55
N THR A 695 -13.53 8.60 10.86
CA THR A 695 -12.86 9.91 11.01
C THR A 695 -13.82 11.09 10.88
N ALA A 696 -14.69 11.08 9.87
CA ALA A 696 -15.68 12.12 9.63
C ALA A 696 -16.75 12.21 10.74
N VAL A 697 -17.14 11.08 11.32
CA VAL A 697 -18.05 11.04 12.48
C VAL A 697 -17.36 11.55 13.75
N LEU A 698 -16.15 11.06 14.07
CA LEU A 698 -15.41 11.44 15.28
C LEU A 698 -15.08 12.95 15.28
N THR A 699 -14.61 13.48 14.15
CA THR A 699 -14.23 14.89 14.00
C THR A 699 -15.40 15.83 13.70
N GLN A 700 -16.58 15.30 13.39
CA GLN A 700 -17.75 16.06 12.87
C GLN A 700 -17.41 16.89 11.60
N SER A 701 -16.40 16.49 10.81
CA SER A 701 -15.89 17.27 9.68
C SER A 701 -16.82 17.34 8.47
N ASP A 702 -17.80 16.44 8.38
CA ASP A 702 -18.68 16.25 7.23
C ASP A 702 -20.15 16.21 7.67
N PRO A 703 -20.93 17.28 7.48
CA PRO A 703 -22.32 17.34 7.93
C PRO A 703 -23.26 16.41 7.14
N ASP A 704 -22.82 15.93 5.96
CA ASP A 704 -23.59 15.00 5.12
C ASP A 704 -23.30 13.52 5.48
N ILE A 705 -22.41 13.25 6.45
CA ILE A 705 -22.03 11.88 6.84
C ILE A 705 -23.21 11.00 7.30
N PRO A 706 -24.31 11.51 7.95
CA PRO A 706 -25.46 10.68 8.28
C PRO A 706 -26.20 10.18 7.03
N GLU A 707 -26.30 11.00 5.97
CA GLU A 707 -26.91 10.57 4.70
C GLU A 707 -25.99 9.57 3.97
N LYS A 708 -24.67 9.78 4.00
CA LYS A 708 -23.70 8.83 3.43
C LYS A 708 -23.79 7.46 4.12
N ILE A 709 -23.80 7.43 5.46
CA ILE A 709 -23.98 6.20 6.25
C ILE A 709 -25.33 5.55 5.96
N ALA A 710 -26.44 6.32 5.97
CA ALA A 710 -27.77 5.78 5.71
C ALA A 710 -27.87 5.18 4.30
N ASN A 711 -27.33 5.83 3.28
CA ASN A 711 -27.28 5.32 1.91
C ASN A 711 -26.45 4.02 1.83
N LEU A 712 -25.28 3.96 2.46
CA LEU A 712 -24.45 2.76 2.54
C LEU A 712 -25.17 1.58 3.19
N LEU A 713 -25.88 1.82 4.29
CA LEU A 713 -26.73 0.82 4.94
C LEU A 713 -27.86 0.28 4.03
N THR A 714 -28.22 0.97 2.94
CA THR A 714 -29.16 0.43 1.93
C THR A 714 -28.51 -0.43 0.84
N TYR A 715 -27.19 -0.32 0.63
CA TYR A 715 -26.44 -1.08 -0.36
C TYR A 715 -25.84 -2.39 0.18
N LEU A 716 -25.68 -2.49 1.50
CA LEU A 716 -25.10 -3.64 2.18
C LEU A 716 -26.12 -4.80 2.36
N PRO A 717 -25.84 -6.03 1.90
CA PRO A 717 -26.76 -7.16 2.07
C PRO A 717 -26.83 -7.63 3.53
N ALA A 718 -27.93 -7.30 4.22
CA ALA A 718 -28.11 -7.58 5.64
C ALA A 718 -28.24 -9.08 6.01
N ASP A 719 -28.43 -9.97 5.04
CA ASP A 719 -28.42 -11.42 5.21
C ASP A 719 -27.04 -12.08 4.97
N ASP A 720 -26.02 -11.31 4.57
CA ASP A 720 -24.65 -11.78 4.42
C ASP A 720 -23.86 -11.68 5.75
N ALA A 721 -23.29 -12.81 6.18
CA ALA A 721 -22.53 -12.91 7.42
C ALA A 721 -21.16 -12.19 7.37
N GLU A 722 -20.58 -11.97 6.18
CA GLU A 722 -19.36 -11.13 6.05
C GLU A 722 -19.67 -9.64 6.23
N VAL A 723 -20.89 -9.22 5.87
CA VAL A 723 -21.31 -7.81 5.84
C VAL A 723 -21.95 -7.36 7.16
N GLN A 724 -22.57 -8.30 7.87
CA GLN A 724 -23.24 -8.06 9.15
C GLN A 724 -22.47 -7.16 10.14
N PRO A 725 -21.17 -7.37 10.40
CA PRO A 725 -20.39 -6.50 11.29
C PRO A 725 -20.23 -5.05 10.79
N TYR A 726 -20.14 -4.82 9.47
CA TYR A 726 -20.08 -3.47 8.88
C TYR A 726 -21.39 -2.71 9.11
N ILE A 727 -22.53 -3.39 8.96
CA ILE A 727 -23.86 -2.83 9.25
C ILE A 727 -23.96 -2.43 10.74
N GLN A 728 -23.44 -3.27 11.64
CA GLN A 728 -23.41 -3.00 13.08
C GLN A 728 -22.55 -1.77 13.41
N HIS A 729 -21.34 -1.68 12.84
CA HIS A 729 -20.44 -0.56 13.02
C HIS A 729 -21.03 0.75 12.48
N LEU A 730 -21.51 0.75 11.23
CA LEU A 730 -22.12 1.93 10.60
C LEU A 730 -23.37 2.41 11.35
N THR A 731 -24.19 1.49 11.87
CA THR A 731 -25.36 1.87 12.70
C THR A 731 -24.91 2.49 14.04
N TYR A 732 -23.79 2.04 14.61
CA TYR A 732 -23.22 2.65 15.82
C TYR A 732 -22.66 4.05 15.55
N LEU A 733 -21.85 4.21 14.51
CA LEU A 733 -21.30 5.51 14.10
C LEU A 733 -22.41 6.53 13.79
N LEU A 734 -23.52 6.11 13.18
CA LEU A 734 -24.69 6.96 12.97
C LEU A 734 -25.29 7.44 14.30
N GLY A 735 -25.41 6.56 15.30
CA GLY A 735 -25.87 6.94 16.64
C GLY A 735 -24.90 7.90 17.35
N TYR A 736 -23.60 7.66 17.22
CA TYR A 736 -22.55 8.49 17.83
C TYR A 736 -22.43 9.87 17.17
N TYR A 737 -22.62 9.97 15.86
CA TYR A 737 -22.75 11.25 15.18
C TYR A 737 -23.89 12.08 15.79
N TYR A 738 -25.08 11.50 15.96
CA TYR A 738 -26.23 12.21 16.53
C TYR A 738 -25.99 12.61 17.99
N GLU A 739 -25.26 11.81 18.78
CA GLU A 739 -24.84 12.18 20.14
C GLU A 739 -23.88 13.38 20.14
N LEU A 740 -22.83 13.35 19.32
CA LEU A 740 -21.86 14.46 19.18
C LEU A 740 -22.52 15.75 18.65
N SER A 741 -23.50 15.63 17.75
CA SER A 741 -24.31 16.74 17.24
C SER A 741 -25.42 17.22 18.21
N GLY A 742 -25.64 16.54 19.34
CA GLY A 742 -26.67 16.91 20.33
C GLY A 742 -28.11 16.54 19.94
N GLU A 743 -28.31 15.66 18.96
CA GLU A 743 -29.61 15.08 18.60
C GLU A 743 -29.96 13.88 19.50
N GLU A 744 -30.15 14.13 20.80
CA GLU A 744 -30.33 13.10 21.83
C GLU A 744 -31.42 12.05 21.49
N GLU A 745 -32.60 12.48 21.02
CA GLU A 745 -33.70 11.56 20.65
C GLU A 745 -33.33 10.66 19.46
N THR A 746 -32.60 11.20 18.47
CA THR A 746 -32.16 10.48 17.27
C THR A 746 -31.05 9.47 17.62
N ALA A 747 -30.10 9.87 18.47
CA ALA A 747 -29.03 9.00 18.97
C ALA A 747 -29.59 7.81 19.76
N VAL A 748 -30.46 8.06 20.74
CA VAL A 748 -31.10 7.01 21.55
C VAL A 748 -31.91 6.04 20.69
N ALA A 749 -32.67 6.54 19.71
CA ALA A 749 -33.44 5.69 18.79
C ALA A 749 -32.54 4.78 17.93
N THR A 750 -31.41 5.30 17.44
CA THR A 750 -30.42 4.54 16.67
C THR A 750 -29.73 3.47 17.53
N TYR A 751 -29.29 3.82 18.74
CA TYR A 751 -28.68 2.88 19.70
C TYR A 751 -29.63 1.76 20.12
N LEU A 752 -30.89 2.07 20.42
CA LEU A 752 -31.91 1.05 20.70
C LEU A 752 -32.17 0.16 19.47
N THR A 753 -32.12 0.71 18.25
CA THR A 753 -32.28 -0.08 17.02
C THR A 753 -31.14 -1.07 16.82
N LEU A 754 -29.89 -0.65 17.02
CA LEU A 754 -28.70 -1.50 17.00
C LEU A 754 -28.78 -2.62 18.05
N ILE A 755 -29.15 -2.30 19.30
CA ILE A 755 -29.30 -3.28 20.38
C ILE A 755 -30.38 -4.32 20.06
N HIS A 756 -31.54 -3.92 19.52
CA HIS A 756 -32.61 -4.87 19.20
C HIS A 756 -32.30 -5.77 18.01
N GLN A 757 -31.56 -5.28 17.00
CA GLN A 757 -31.21 -6.08 15.82
C GLN A 757 -30.01 -7.00 16.08
N TYR A 758 -29.00 -6.52 16.82
CA TYR A 758 -27.69 -7.18 16.95
C TYR A 758 -27.23 -7.27 18.42
N PRO A 759 -28.02 -7.86 19.33
CA PRO A 759 -27.80 -7.76 20.78
C PRO A 759 -26.49 -8.39 21.30
N THR A 760 -25.83 -9.27 20.52
CA THR A 760 -24.52 -9.86 20.85
C THR A 760 -23.35 -9.13 20.19
N SER A 761 -23.61 -8.04 19.47
CA SER A 761 -22.56 -7.25 18.82
C SER A 761 -21.73 -6.47 19.86
N PRO A 762 -20.42 -6.31 19.69
CA PRO A 762 -19.64 -5.39 20.52
C PRO A 762 -20.17 -3.95 20.43
N TRP A 763 -20.62 -3.54 19.25
CA TRP A 763 -21.25 -2.24 19.00
C TRP A 763 -22.56 -2.03 19.79
N ALA A 764 -23.32 -3.10 20.03
CA ALA A 764 -24.54 -3.04 20.85
C ALA A 764 -24.23 -2.86 22.35
N TRP A 765 -23.09 -3.38 22.83
CA TRP A 765 -22.63 -3.14 24.20
C TRP A 765 -22.12 -1.71 24.40
N LEU A 766 -21.38 -1.17 23.42
CA LEU A 766 -20.98 0.25 23.42
C LEU A 766 -22.22 1.17 23.40
N ALA A 767 -23.20 0.88 22.54
CA ALA A 767 -24.47 1.60 22.49
C ALA A 767 -25.22 1.53 23.83
N TRP A 768 -25.26 0.37 24.47
CA TRP A 768 -25.90 0.19 25.77
C TRP A 768 -25.19 0.96 26.90
N ALA A 769 -23.85 1.03 26.86
CA ALA A 769 -23.07 1.77 27.85
C ALA A 769 -23.38 3.28 27.87
N ARG A 770 -23.95 3.81 26.78
CA ARG A 770 -24.39 5.20 26.63
C ARG A 770 -25.83 5.47 27.07
N LEU A 771 -26.62 4.43 27.37
CA LEU A 771 -28.04 4.60 27.70
C LEU A 771 -28.30 4.53 29.21
N GLU A 772 -29.15 5.40 29.74
CA GLU A 772 -29.69 5.28 31.10
C GLU A 772 -31.22 5.46 31.18
N PRO A 773 -31.90 4.81 32.15
CA PRO A 773 -33.33 5.01 32.38
C PRO A 773 -33.66 6.43 32.83
N VAL A 774 -34.42 7.16 32.00
CA VAL A 774 -34.96 8.47 32.37
C VAL A 774 -36.09 8.26 33.39
N ALA A 775 -36.03 8.97 34.52
CA ALA A 775 -37.11 8.98 35.48
C ALA A 775 -38.37 9.63 34.86
N ALA A 776 -39.48 8.89 34.83
CA ALA A 776 -40.75 9.41 34.34
C ALA A 776 -41.21 10.64 35.16
N PRO A 777 -41.70 11.72 34.52
CA PRO A 777 -42.04 13.00 35.16
C PRO A 777 -43.36 13.00 35.95
#